data_AF-A0A2E9BFN9-F1
#
_entry.id   AF-A0A2E9BFN9-F1
#
_cell.length_a   1.000
_cell.length_b   1.000
_cell.length_c   1.000
_cell.angle_alpha   90.00
_cell.angle_beta   90.00
_cell.angle_gamma   90.00
#
_symmetry.space_group_name_H-M   'P 1'
#
loop_
_entity.id
_entity.type
_entity.pdbx_description
1 polymer ?
#
loop_
_entity_poly.entity_id
_entity_poly.type
_entity_poly.pdbx_seq_one_letter_code
_entity_poly.pdbx_strand_id
1 'polypeptide(L)'
;SFVANLRNGDVILLGGSTYRVTNIQGTRVNVTTVTGYRPTVPSWSGEARGRSRELSKALLDLIGHTVNALRKQFDPLLILKDVYGLSEGVANTIARHLQEHTLDSFQVPDPNRIIIEEVVSGGMPTYMITSCRGRGFNTAFGYFMAGLAEQSGIAVLELSFDENGLLFKTSQSIDPAEMLDAFRSNNHIEVIERYIVNTQIFAKRFREVAGRSLIIPKRIGAEEVSPQQFQQRADSLLQRHRSIEDSLLIKEAKNEILFGDIDIKSLSSFLESSMNSETRIVHSKVVVPSKLGMSLYMSSFEDLLSMKTRAFLVKDIDPEILRRLLGNRSLATELTDDQLQEYYSDKVPKPTSANELLDLMKKGGGLDRNWENPLYQEKLKGIEHSTIEKWVKELAAEDKIRKIRSTGSKELDDKWFADYMAEIHGTLGCIAGAGGKDLTDIRDLYTKDLNFEISVEYDGLNPTKWVEIGISDPHEALRVKIIEMLGSEGPRTGEYINDRLPFPQGQIDSILHELEMRNVLSVGFYKQTDDAEYILKVDEHRITGGDEEVLEYRWIQNLVMQKSFKQHDDGFSAFNNHILFQKQQEMMYRVKDFRYADWKDLQLDTDVIMGRLLHNRIGYTTSENLPMLLGLKPEPWLGEMEKLILEKIPKGENLTRQEILADFPKGEEHKSLQRDLKNAISNLERQLCIVKQFEDVVGRRRRLSLFHRVIDVYEPMSFEDSLVEIIKRIGPVKAFTLRYYVSRSVEELALALRNLENRGEISKVMALVPEPEAFYVIPEEVKKLSHPSKEERSLRILTQSDPYVSRFIWEVRSILDRGWYLPVFKGVDPVGKVLMFKVNDYLEIKDMHIPYAYLDEFCIAFEKLLENHSDQLVDVAVLSQFNGVPVTELEKDSKNALESIGFKLAGERMIRGGIVDPQPKEIAERALFHRHHLHQNSRLENEIEALSSLQEVRDDFGLRGRSELYRVSLKNMASAHQLHQGINLRGHQVWASYDHFSTLLAIRGMEPDEDLLDVLEFFETNSDPNLFMERHAMKRAEFRKLIQPLLRSGHMVQDYRGGFRSVAPRQGLDPVLLRKEYLRRLVSDYPVITLKQFIKLAGTPFKPEELKAILTEFEEDDTLIKGFLIKDLMEVCWGKKDLLEDAKNVPPIRDFVLPPSDPIAPYFADVLKQRFGFGSAYLVFHNAEPVAAFKANTRDKTIDVTDYEGSEKGWRIVKEFAWEHQMPLKTELRIGGKKRRNS
;
A
#
# COMPACT_ATOMS: atom_id res chain seq x y z
N SER A 1 17.94 4.84 23.50
CA SER A 1 17.25 5.39 22.32
C SER A 1 15.78 5.18 22.56
N PHE A 2 15.01 6.26 22.76
CA PHE A 2 13.57 6.24 23.10
C PHE A 2 12.76 5.28 22.22
N VAL A 3 12.97 5.34 20.89
CA VAL A 3 12.25 4.53 19.88
C VAL A 3 12.46 3.02 20.05
N ALA A 4 13.58 2.58 20.61
CA ALA A 4 13.89 1.15 20.74
C ALA A 4 13.12 0.44 21.86
N ASN A 5 12.52 1.20 22.79
CA ASN A 5 11.72 0.65 23.89
C ASN A 5 10.23 0.67 23.61
N LEU A 6 9.82 1.40 22.57
CA LEU A 6 8.43 1.48 22.19
C LEU A 6 7.99 0.12 21.66
N ARG A 7 6.79 -0.27 22.02
CA ARG A 7 6.03 -1.38 21.46
C ARG A 7 4.78 -0.82 20.78
N ASN A 8 4.21 -1.60 19.88
CA ASN A 8 2.89 -1.26 19.36
C ASN A 8 1.89 -1.31 20.52
N GLY A 9 1.06 -0.27 20.64
CA GLY A 9 0.16 -0.06 21.77
C GLY A 9 0.73 0.82 22.87
N ASP A 10 2.05 1.07 22.91
CA ASP A 10 2.62 1.95 23.92
C ASP A 10 2.11 3.37 23.76
N VAL A 11 1.82 4.05 24.86
CA VAL A 11 1.36 5.43 24.83
C VAL A 11 2.53 6.32 25.23
N ILE A 12 2.85 7.28 24.39
CA ILE A 12 3.90 8.26 24.59
C ILE A 12 3.28 9.65 24.75
N LEU A 13 3.98 10.52 25.45
CA LEU A 13 3.60 11.91 25.58
C LEU A 13 4.50 12.79 24.72
N LEU A 14 3.91 13.67 23.91
CA LEU A 14 4.62 14.66 23.11
C LEU A 14 3.88 16.00 23.19
N GLY A 15 4.54 17.03 23.73
CA GLY A 15 3.95 18.38 23.84
C GLY A 15 2.65 18.44 24.64
N GLY A 16 2.53 17.66 25.72
CA GLY A 16 1.34 17.61 26.58
C GLY A 16 0.14 16.82 26.03
N SER A 17 0.27 16.24 24.84
CA SER A 17 -0.75 15.36 24.23
C SER A 17 -0.28 13.91 24.23
N THR A 18 -1.22 12.97 24.42
CA THR A 18 -0.92 11.54 24.42
C THR A 18 -1.11 10.92 23.05
N TYR A 19 -0.21 9.99 22.75
CA TYR A 19 -0.05 9.40 21.43
C TYR A 19 0.18 7.90 21.60
N ARG A 20 -0.73 7.06 21.12
CA ARG A 20 -0.52 5.61 21.09
C ARG A 20 0.32 5.25 19.88
N VAL A 21 1.41 4.53 20.10
CA VAL A 21 2.27 3.95 19.09
C VAL A 21 1.50 2.91 18.32
N THR A 22 1.22 3.17 17.06
CA THR A 22 0.56 2.21 16.16
C THR A 22 1.58 1.27 15.55
N ASN A 23 2.70 1.81 15.08
CA ASN A 23 3.75 1.03 14.41
C ASN A 23 5.11 1.74 14.48
N ILE A 24 6.18 0.97 14.67
CA ILE A 24 7.57 1.44 14.73
C ILE A 24 8.33 0.94 13.50
N GLN A 25 8.83 1.85 12.68
CA GLN A 25 9.59 1.54 11.47
C GLN A 25 10.94 2.27 11.48
N GLY A 26 11.98 1.54 11.89
CA GLY A 26 13.34 2.09 11.98
C GLY A 26 13.40 3.25 12.98
N THR A 27 13.62 4.47 12.47
CA THR A 27 13.66 5.71 13.29
C THR A 27 12.33 6.48 13.29
N ARG A 28 11.29 5.98 12.60
CA ARG A 28 9.97 6.60 12.53
C ARG A 28 8.98 5.83 13.40
N VAL A 29 8.32 6.54 14.31
CA VAL A 29 7.24 6.01 15.14
C VAL A 29 5.94 6.62 14.62
N ASN A 30 5.04 5.78 14.10
CA ASN A 30 3.70 6.23 13.77
C ASN A 30 2.86 6.16 15.05
N VAL A 31 2.14 7.23 15.31
CA VAL A 31 1.32 7.36 16.50
C VAL A 31 -0.07 7.87 16.14
N THR A 32 -1.07 7.48 16.91
CA THR A 32 -2.42 8.04 16.89
C THR A 32 -2.62 8.86 18.15
N THR A 33 -3.20 10.05 18.02
CA THR A 33 -3.65 10.82 19.18
C THR A 33 -4.61 9.95 19.97
N VAL A 34 -4.33 9.76 21.25
CA VAL A 34 -5.26 9.12 22.17
C VAL A 34 -5.52 10.12 23.28
N THR A 35 -6.76 10.21 23.72
CA THR A 35 -7.12 11.08 24.85
C THR A 35 -7.44 10.15 26.00
N GLY A 36 -6.87 10.41 27.17
CA GLY A 36 -7.19 9.62 28.36
C GLY A 36 -6.48 8.25 28.49
N TYR A 37 -5.40 7.99 27.76
CA TYR A 37 -4.59 6.79 28.02
C TYR A 37 -3.30 7.12 28.76
N ARG A 38 -2.96 6.30 29.75
CA ARG A 38 -1.72 6.37 30.53
C ARG A 38 -0.50 6.21 29.59
N PRO A 39 0.48 7.14 29.59
CA PRO A 39 1.78 6.91 28.98
C PRO A 39 2.43 5.66 29.57
N THR A 40 2.70 4.67 28.73
CA THR A 40 3.35 3.42 29.16
C THR A 40 4.88 3.53 29.18
N VAL A 41 5.41 4.63 28.64
CA VAL A 41 6.84 4.86 28.47
C VAL A 41 7.25 6.07 29.33
N PRO A 42 8.25 5.93 30.22
CA PRO A 42 8.66 7.01 31.11
C PRO A 42 9.28 8.20 30.36
N SER A 43 9.28 9.36 31.02
CA SER A 43 9.81 10.62 30.49
C SER A 43 11.29 10.52 30.10
N TRP A 44 11.67 11.15 28.98
CA TRP A 44 13.04 11.14 28.46
C TRP A 44 13.61 12.54 28.36
N SER A 45 14.68 12.80 29.12
CA SER A 45 15.46 14.04 29.05
C SER A 45 16.67 13.86 28.12
N GLY A 46 16.92 14.86 27.27
CA GLY A 46 18.00 14.90 26.29
C GLY A 46 19.40 14.60 26.84
N GLU A 47 20.33 14.22 25.94
CA GLU A 47 21.76 14.00 26.21
C GLU A 47 22.54 15.30 26.45
N ALA A 48 22.05 16.18 27.32
CA ALA A 48 22.88 17.24 27.85
C ALA A 48 23.93 16.62 28.78
N ARG A 49 25.18 17.11 28.70
CA ARG A 49 26.21 16.73 29.68
C ARG A 49 25.76 17.18 31.06
N GLY A 50 25.89 16.29 32.04
CA GLY A 50 25.49 16.57 33.41
C GLY A 50 26.30 17.69 34.05
N ARG A 51 25.81 18.20 35.19
CA ARG A 51 26.49 19.24 35.98
C ARG A 51 27.90 18.79 36.39
N SER A 52 28.90 19.67 36.23
CA SER A 52 30.27 19.37 36.65
C SER A 52 30.40 19.23 38.17
N ARG A 53 31.50 18.62 38.64
CA ARG A 53 31.77 18.44 40.08
C ARG A 53 31.92 19.78 40.79
N GLU A 54 32.57 20.75 40.15
CA GLU A 54 32.80 22.08 40.69
C GLU A 54 31.48 22.83 40.88
N LEU A 55 30.58 22.77 39.89
CA LEU A 55 29.28 23.42 39.99
C LEU A 55 28.36 22.71 40.99
N SER A 56 28.44 21.38 41.07
CA SER A 56 27.71 20.61 42.09
C SER A 56 28.19 20.94 43.51
N LYS A 57 29.50 21.11 43.70
CA LYS A 57 30.07 21.57 44.96
C LYS A 57 29.57 22.97 45.32
N ALA A 58 29.60 23.91 44.38
CA ALA A 58 29.09 25.26 44.61
C ALA A 58 27.60 25.28 44.99
N LEU A 59 26.78 24.40 44.40
CA LEU A 59 25.38 24.24 44.78
C LEU A 59 25.22 23.70 46.19
N LEU A 60 25.99 22.66 46.55
CA LEU A 60 25.99 22.10 47.90
C LEU A 60 26.40 23.15 48.95
N ASP A 61 27.45 23.93 48.67
CA ASP A 61 27.89 25.03 49.53
C ASP A 61 26.77 26.09 49.68
N LEU A 62 26.08 26.45 48.59
CA LEU A 62 24.96 27.38 48.62
C LEU A 62 23.79 26.87 49.48
N ILE A 63 23.38 25.62 49.28
CA ILE A 63 22.31 24.99 50.08
C ILE A 63 22.73 24.96 51.55
N GLY A 64 23.95 24.51 51.83
CA GLY A 64 24.50 24.42 53.18
C GLY A 64 24.57 25.77 53.89
N HIS A 65 25.13 26.81 53.26
CA HIS A 65 25.21 28.15 53.84
C HIS A 65 23.83 28.76 54.08
N THR A 66 22.90 28.60 53.14
CA THR A 66 21.54 29.16 53.26
C THR A 66 20.77 28.50 54.41
N VAL A 67 20.83 27.17 54.49
CA VAL A 67 20.13 26.41 55.53
C VAL A 67 20.78 26.61 56.90
N ASN A 68 22.10 26.78 56.97
CA ASN A 68 22.78 27.14 58.21
C ASN A 68 22.38 28.53 58.71
N ALA A 69 22.16 29.49 57.81
CA ALA A 69 21.62 30.80 58.18
C ALA A 69 20.20 30.69 58.74
N LEU A 70 19.32 29.98 58.03
CA LEU A 70 17.94 29.70 58.48
C LEU A 70 17.91 29.03 59.87
N ARG A 71 18.75 28.02 60.10
CA ARG A 71 18.84 27.30 61.39
C ARG A 71 19.32 28.19 62.54
N LYS A 72 20.20 29.14 62.26
CA LYS A 72 20.70 30.11 63.23
C LYS A 72 19.77 31.32 63.37
N GLN A 73 18.59 31.30 62.74
CA GLN A 73 17.61 32.39 62.71
C GLN A 73 18.17 33.70 62.13
N PHE A 74 19.17 33.60 61.24
CA PHE A 74 19.64 34.72 60.43
C PHE A 74 18.86 34.79 59.12
N ASP A 75 18.74 35.99 58.55
CA ASP A 75 18.13 36.18 57.24
C ASP A 75 19.03 35.61 56.12
N PRO A 76 18.60 34.55 55.41
CA PRO A 76 19.37 33.98 54.31
C PRO A 76 19.55 34.95 53.13
N LEU A 77 18.69 35.96 52.99
CA LEU A 77 18.76 36.93 51.89
C LEU A 77 20.05 37.73 51.90
N LEU A 78 20.60 38.02 53.08
CA LEU A 78 21.88 38.72 53.23
C LEU A 78 23.02 37.92 52.59
N ILE A 79 23.09 36.61 52.84
CA ILE A 79 24.13 35.76 52.26
C ILE A 79 23.90 35.61 50.75
N LEU A 80 22.66 35.35 50.33
CA LEU A 80 22.33 35.14 48.92
C LEU A 80 22.56 36.41 48.06
N LYS A 81 22.32 37.60 48.60
CA LYS A 81 22.54 38.87 47.90
C LYS A 81 23.98 39.36 48.03
N ASP A 82 24.49 39.48 49.25
CA ASP A 82 25.74 40.22 49.51
C ASP A 82 26.98 39.35 49.26
N VAL A 83 26.88 38.03 49.44
CA VAL A 83 28.00 37.09 49.20
C VAL A 83 27.89 36.45 47.82
N TYR A 84 26.72 35.91 47.47
CA TYR A 84 26.50 35.23 46.18
C TYR A 84 26.11 36.16 45.03
N GLY A 85 25.79 37.44 45.30
CA GLY A 85 25.46 38.42 44.25
C GLY A 85 24.12 38.19 43.55
N LEU A 86 23.19 37.43 44.15
CA LEU A 86 21.91 37.10 43.51
C LEU A 86 20.93 38.27 43.56
N SER A 87 20.10 38.39 42.52
CA SER A 87 19.00 39.37 42.50
C SER A 87 17.96 39.07 43.58
N GLU A 88 17.26 40.10 44.04
CA GLU A 88 16.29 39.99 45.15
C GLU A 88 15.17 38.97 44.87
N GLY A 89 14.62 38.93 43.67
CA GLY A 89 13.58 37.96 43.30
C GLY A 89 14.08 36.51 43.36
N VAL A 90 15.31 36.26 42.91
CA VAL A 90 15.94 34.93 42.93
C VAL A 90 16.30 34.53 44.36
N ALA A 91 16.90 35.44 45.13
CA ALA A 91 17.23 35.21 46.54
C ALA A 91 15.97 34.89 47.36
N ASN A 92 14.88 35.65 47.17
CA ASN A 92 13.60 35.38 47.83
C ASN A 92 13.03 34.00 47.49
N THR A 93 13.12 33.60 46.22
CA THR A 93 12.60 32.30 45.79
C THR A 93 13.41 31.14 46.39
N ILE A 94 14.74 31.25 46.39
CA ILE A 94 15.65 30.24 46.98
C ILE A 94 15.46 30.17 48.49
N ALA A 95 15.45 31.32 49.17
CA ALA A 95 15.25 31.41 50.61
C ALA A 95 13.92 30.76 51.02
N ARG A 96 12.82 31.10 50.33
CA ARG A 96 11.49 30.51 50.59
C ARG A 96 11.49 29.00 50.32
N HIS A 97 12.07 28.56 49.21
CA HIS A 97 12.12 27.13 48.86
C HIS A 97 12.85 26.30 49.93
N LEU A 98 14.01 26.79 50.39
CA LEU A 98 14.78 26.12 51.44
C LEU A 98 14.14 26.27 52.83
N GLN A 99 13.44 27.38 53.09
CA GLN A 99 12.64 27.54 54.31
C GLN A 99 11.50 26.52 54.37
N GLU A 100 10.73 26.36 53.28
CA GLU A 100 9.71 25.32 53.15
C GLU A 100 10.30 23.92 53.37
N HIS A 101 11.46 23.64 52.77
CA HIS A 101 12.16 22.38 53.01
C HIS A 101 12.52 22.18 54.49
N THR A 102 13.02 23.22 55.18
CA THR A 102 13.38 23.12 56.61
C THR A 102 12.18 22.90 57.54
N LEU A 103 10.95 23.21 57.08
CA LEU A 103 9.73 22.88 57.82
C LEU A 103 9.41 21.37 57.73
N ASP A 104 9.68 20.76 56.57
CA ASP A 104 9.42 19.33 56.33
C ASP A 104 10.58 18.44 56.82
N SER A 105 11.84 18.87 56.65
CA SER A 105 13.05 18.11 57.02
C SER A 105 14.18 19.01 57.52
N PHE A 106 14.76 18.63 58.65
CA PHE A 106 15.93 19.31 59.21
C PHE A 106 17.25 18.96 58.51
N GLN A 107 17.27 18.06 57.52
CA GLN A 107 18.50 17.59 56.88
C GLN A 107 18.54 18.08 55.43
N VAL A 108 19.69 18.56 54.96
CA VAL A 108 19.93 18.93 53.55
C VAL A 108 21.12 18.16 52.98
N PRO A 109 21.17 17.95 51.65
CA PRO A 109 22.36 17.40 51.01
C PRO A 109 23.56 18.32 51.23
N ASP A 110 24.73 17.73 51.46
CA ASP A 110 25.99 18.40 51.79
C ASP A 110 27.14 17.60 51.14
N PRO A 111 28.38 18.10 50.93
CA PRO A 111 29.46 17.31 50.33
C PRO A 111 29.74 15.99 51.06
N ASN A 112 29.40 15.92 52.35
CA ASN A 112 29.53 14.73 53.18
C ASN A 112 28.20 14.06 53.51
N ARG A 113 27.08 14.44 52.87
CA ARG A 113 25.75 13.87 53.15
C ARG A 113 24.92 13.59 51.91
N ILE A 114 24.24 12.45 51.92
CA ILE A 114 23.15 12.10 50.99
C ILE A 114 21.89 11.81 51.80
N ILE A 115 20.74 12.24 51.29
CA ILE A 115 19.42 11.99 51.89
C ILE A 115 18.71 10.91 51.08
N ILE A 116 18.14 9.93 51.76
CA ILE A 116 17.27 8.89 51.20
C ILE A 116 15.92 8.98 51.92
N GLU A 117 14.87 9.37 51.21
CA GLU A 117 13.51 9.42 51.74
C GLU A 117 12.70 8.24 51.17
N GLU A 118 12.30 7.29 52.01
CA GLU A 118 11.44 6.16 51.63
C GLU A 118 9.97 6.57 51.81
N VAL A 119 9.21 6.64 50.72
CA VAL A 119 7.79 6.97 50.72
C VAL A 119 6.96 5.72 51.03
N VAL A 120 6.22 5.74 52.13
CA VAL A 120 5.50 4.56 52.66
C VAL A 120 4.05 4.48 52.17
N SER A 121 3.50 5.55 51.57
CA SER A 121 2.09 5.63 51.16
C SER A 121 1.76 4.95 49.82
N GLY A 122 2.75 4.75 48.95
CA GLY A 122 2.56 4.04 47.68
C GLY A 122 2.60 2.53 47.88
N GLY A 123 1.74 1.76 47.20
CA GLY A 123 1.68 0.29 47.32
C GLY A 123 2.97 -0.47 46.97
N MET A 124 4.04 0.22 46.56
CA MET A 124 5.39 -0.29 46.32
C MET A 124 6.43 0.65 46.95
N PRO A 125 7.49 0.13 47.62
CA PRO A 125 8.56 0.94 48.17
C PRO A 125 9.19 1.89 47.14
N THR A 126 9.17 3.19 47.45
CA THR A 126 9.67 4.24 46.58
C THR A 126 10.69 5.09 47.33
N TYR A 127 11.94 5.09 46.87
CA TYR A 127 13.04 5.83 47.46
C TYR A 127 13.34 7.09 46.66
N MET A 128 13.33 8.23 47.34
CA MET A 128 13.75 9.51 46.81
C MET A 128 15.13 9.88 47.36
N ILE A 129 16.15 9.80 46.52
CA ILE A 129 17.53 10.03 46.94
C ILE A 129 17.98 11.41 46.44
N THR A 130 18.26 12.32 47.37
CA THR A 130 18.73 13.67 47.07
C THR A 130 20.22 13.80 47.37
N SER A 131 21.04 14.01 46.33
CA SER A 131 22.51 14.10 46.46
C SER A 131 23.09 15.46 46.03
N CYS A 132 22.44 16.16 45.09
CA CYS A 132 22.92 17.39 44.44
C CYS A 132 24.32 17.31 43.81
N ARG A 133 24.83 16.09 43.51
CA ARG A 133 26.19 15.85 42.99
C ARG A 133 26.28 15.72 41.46
N GLY A 134 25.20 16.06 40.76
CA GLY A 134 25.12 15.98 39.31
C GLY A 134 24.72 14.60 38.80
N ARG A 135 24.21 14.57 37.56
CA ARG A 135 23.61 13.37 36.95
C ARG A 135 24.57 12.18 36.86
N GLY A 136 25.86 12.40 36.57
CA GLY A 136 26.85 11.33 36.46
C GLY A 136 27.06 10.57 37.76
N PHE A 137 27.09 11.27 38.89
CA PHE A 137 27.17 10.66 40.23
C PHE A 137 25.88 9.92 40.57
N ASN A 138 24.72 10.53 40.33
CA ASN A 138 23.42 9.90 40.60
C ASN A 138 23.22 8.62 39.79
N THR A 139 23.65 8.62 38.53
CA THR A 139 23.58 7.43 37.66
C THR A 139 24.45 6.31 38.20
N ALA A 140 25.69 6.61 38.60
CA ALA A 140 26.59 5.63 39.23
C ALA A 140 25.99 5.07 40.53
N PHE A 141 25.47 5.94 41.40
CA PHE A 141 24.90 5.53 42.69
C PHE A 141 23.63 4.68 42.52
N GLY A 142 22.74 5.05 41.60
CA GLY A 142 21.53 4.26 41.36
C GLY A 142 21.81 2.93 40.66
N TYR A 143 22.80 2.84 39.76
CA TYR A 143 23.23 1.54 39.20
C TYR A 143 23.86 0.64 40.26
N PHE A 144 24.58 1.21 41.22
CA PHE A 144 25.06 0.46 42.37
C PHE A 144 23.89 -0.09 43.21
N MET A 145 22.92 0.76 43.55
CA MET A 145 21.72 0.36 44.30
C MET A 145 20.88 -0.69 43.57
N ALA A 146 20.70 -0.52 42.26
CA ALA A 146 19.95 -1.47 41.45
C ALA A 146 20.68 -2.82 41.32
N GLY A 147 22.00 -2.81 41.17
CA GLY A 147 22.81 -4.02 41.19
C GLY A 147 22.75 -4.77 42.52
N LEU A 148 22.71 -4.05 43.65
CA LEU A 148 22.50 -4.66 44.97
C LEU A 148 21.10 -5.27 45.08
N ALA A 149 20.07 -4.55 44.65
CA ALA A 149 18.69 -5.05 44.65
C ALA A 149 18.56 -6.35 43.85
N GLU A 150 19.12 -6.40 42.64
CA GLU A 150 19.11 -7.60 41.80
C GLU A 150 19.87 -8.77 42.45
N GLN A 151 21.00 -8.52 43.13
CA GLN A 151 21.73 -9.56 43.88
C GLN A 151 20.91 -10.12 45.04
N SER A 152 20.13 -9.27 45.71
CA SER A 152 19.21 -9.66 46.78
C SER A 152 17.87 -10.21 46.27
N GLY A 153 17.70 -10.39 44.94
CA GLY A 153 16.48 -10.93 44.33
C GLY A 153 15.28 -9.96 44.31
N ILE A 154 15.53 -8.67 44.53
CA ILE A 154 14.54 -7.60 44.55
C ILE A 154 14.47 -6.96 43.15
N ALA A 155 13.29 -6.98 42.54
CA ALA A 155 13.08 -6.41 41.22
C ALA A 155 13.06 -4.87 41.28
N VAL A 156 13.87 -4.24 40.43
CA VAL A 156 13.83 -2.78 40.21
C VAL A 156 12.72 -2.47 39.22
N LEU A 157 11.67 -1.82 39.70
CA LEU A 157 10.49 -1.48 38.91
C LEU A 157 10.69 -0.19 38.13
N GLU A 158 11.34 0.79 38.76
CA GLU A 158 11.60 2.08 38.17
C GLU A 158 12.90 2.67 38.71
N LEU A 159 13.69 3.27 37.82
CA LEU A 159 14.92 3.96 38.17
C LEU A 159 15.08 5.18 37.26
N SER A 160 14.99 6.38 37.83
CA SER A 160 15.11 7.64 37.11
C SER A 160 16.10 8.58 37.80
N PHE A 161 16.73 9.45 37.01
CA PHE A 161 17.84 10.28 37.46
C PHE A 161 17.68 11.70 36.97
N ASP A 162 17.98 12.64 37.85
CA ASP A 162 18.12 14.06 37.56
C ASP A 162 19.50 14.56 38.03
N GLU A 163 19.80 15.85 37.82
CA GLU A 163 21.00 16.50 38.32
C GLU A 163 21.07 16.51 39.85
N ASN A 164 19.91 16.62 40.51
CA ASN A 164 19.83 16.83 41.96
C ASN A 164 19.62 15.53 42.76
N GLY A 165 19.16 14.46 42.12
CA GLY A 165 18.90 13.19 42.80
C GLY A 165 18.44 12.08 41.86
N LEU A 166 17.93 11.00 42.44
CA LEU A 166 17.37 9.86 41.72
C LEU A 166 16.14 9.29 42.44
N LEU A 167 15.20 8.78 41.64
CA LEU A 167 14.05 8.00 42.09
C LEU A 167 14.38 6.52 41.90
N PHE A 168 14.13 5.71 42.92
CA PHE A 168 14.36 4.28 42.88
C PHE A 168 13.18 3.53 43.48
N LYS A 169 12.48 2.77 42.65
CA LYS A 169 11.26 2.03 43.03
C LYS A 169 11.47 0.55 42.89
N THR A 170 11.13 -0.21 43.91
CA THR A 170 11.43 -1.63 44.01
C THR A 170 10.23 -2.45 44.42
N SER A 171 10.25 -3.74 44.12
CA SER A 171 9.17 -4.66 44.52
C SER A 171 9.10 -4.90 46.04
N GLN A 172 10.24 -4.75 46.72
CA GLN A 172 10.40 -4.93 48.16
C GLN A 172 11.37 -3.88 48.71
N SER A 173 11.29 -3.60 50.01
CA SER A 173 12.17 -2.63 50.64
C SER A 173 13.60 -3.16 50.71
N ILE A 174 14.57 -2.31 50.40
CA ILE A 174 16.00 -2.60 50.53
C ILE A 174 16.50 -1.98 51.82
N ASP A 175 17.33 -2.72 52.57
CA ASP A 175 18.03 -2.17 53.73
C ASP A 175 19.27 -1.40 53.28
N PRO A 176 19.35 -0.07 53.52
CA PRO A 176 20.55 0.70 53.19
C PRO A 176 21.83 0.23 53.89
N ALA A 177 21.74 -0.60 54.94
CA ALA A 177 22.91 -1.21 55.58
C ALA A 177 23.67 -2.16 54.64
N GLU A 178 22.96 -2.89 53.76
CA GLU A 178 23.55 -3.82 52.79
C GLU A 178 24.51 -3.11 51.81
N MET A 179 24.25 -1.82 51.54
CA MET A 179 25.12 -0.97 50.72
C MET A 179 26.52 -0.83 51.30
N LEU A 180 26.63 -0.64 52.62
CA LEU A 180 27.89 -0.46 53.32
C LEU A 180 28.70 -1.77 53.34
N ASP A 181 28.02 -2.90 53.50
CA ASP A 181 28.66 -4.22 53.52
C ASP A 181 29.17 -4.64 52.13
N ALA A 182 28.39 -4.39 51.07
CA ALA A 182 28.83 -4.64 49.71
C ALA A 182 30.05 -3.80 49.32
N PHE A 183 30.12 -2.55 49.79
CA PHE A 183 31.29 -1.70 49.57
C PHE A 183 32.53 -2.16 50.34
N ARG A 184 32.39 -2.62 51.61
CA ARG A 184 33.52 -3.17 52.41
C ARG A 184 34.22 -4.35 51.73
N SER A 185 33.47 -5.14 50.97
CA SER A 185 34.02 -6.27 50.20
C SER A 185 34.75 -5.86 48.92
N ASN A 186 34.86 -4.56 48.64
CA ASN A 186 35.47 -3.96 47.44
C ASN A 186 34.83 -4.43 46.12
N ASN A 187 33.55 -4.78 46.16
CA ASN A 187 32.78 -5.40 45.07
C ASN A 187 31.91 -4.39 44.30
N HIS A 188 31.91 -3.10 44.66
CA HIS A 188 31.01 -2.10 44.06
C HIS A 188 31.20 -1.90 42.56
N ILE A 189 32.44 -1.98 42.06
CA ILE A 189 32.73 -1.90 40.62
C ILE A 189 32.13 -3.10 39.90
N GLU A 190 32.29 -4.31 40.45
CA GLU A 190 31.77 -5.54 39.86
C GLU A 190 30.23 -5.59 39.91
N VAL A 191 29.60 -5.11 40.98
CA VAL A 191 28.15 -4.93 41.10
C VAL A 191 27.62 -4.02 39.98
N ILE A 192 28.24 -2.85 39.82
CA ILE A 192 27.86 -1.87 38.77
C ILE A 192 28.10 -2.47 37.38
N GLU A 193 29.24 -3.13 37.16
CA GLU A 193 29.56 -3.75 35.87
C GLU A 193 28.58 -4.84 35.45
N ARG A 194 28.12 -5.67 36.40
CA ARG A 194 27.12 -6.71 36.14
C ARG A 194 25.79 -6.08 35.75
N TYR A 195 25.36 -5.06 36.48
CA TYR A 195 24.10 -4.36 36.20
C TYR A 195 24.14 -3.63 34.85
N ILE A 196 25.23 -2.91 34.55
CA ILE A 196 25.39 -2.12 33.31
C ILE A 196 25.14 -2.96 32.05
N VAL A 197 25.56 -4.22 32.00
CA VAL A 197 25.42 -5.07 30.79
C VAL A 197 23.94 -5.26 30.38
N ASN A 198 23.03 -5.17 31.34
CA ASN A 198 21.59 -5.27 31.12
C ASN A 198 20.91 -3.92 30.87
N THR A 199 21.64 -2.81 30.98
CA THR A 199 21.10 -1.46 30.77
C THR A 199 21.05 -1.07 29.28
N GLN A 200 20.17 -0.12 28.97
CA GLN A 200 20.03 0.40 27.61
C GLN A 200 21.19 1.28 27.17
N ILE A 201 21.83 1.98 28.12
CA ILE A 201 23.02 2.79 27.83
C ILE A 201 24.14 1.88 27.30
N PHE A 202 24.27 0.66 27.83
CA PHE A 202 25.20 -0.34 27.34
C PHE A 202 24.90 -0.76 25.90
N ALA A 203 23.66 -1.11 25.57
CA ALA A 203 23.28 -1.47 24.19
C ALA A 203 23.54 -0.30 23.21
N LYS A 204 23.30 0.94 23.63
CA LYS A 204 23.59 2.13 22.82
C LYS A 204 25.10 2.31 22.61
N ARG A 205 25.90 2.34 23.68
CA ARG A 205 27.36 2.52 23.59
C ARG A 205 28.01 1.39 22.83
N PHE A 206 27.58 0.15 23.02
CA PHE A 206 28.04 -0.99 22.22
C PHE A 206 27.81 -0.78 20.72
N ARG A 207 26.64 -0.28 20.32
CA ARG A 207 26.32 0.04 18.91
C ARG A 207 27.23 1.14 18.35
N GLU A 208 27.53 2.16 19.14
CA GLU A 208 28.44 3.23 18.76
C GLU A 208 29.88 2.74 18.63
N VAL A 209 30.36 1.93 19.59
CA VAL A 209 31.67 1.27 19.54
C VAL A 209 31.77 0.38 18.30
N ALA A 210 30.76 -0.45 18.02
CA ALA A 210 30.70 -1.31 16.84
C ALA A 210 30.68 -0.52 15.51
N GLY A 211 30.09 0.67 15.52
CA GLY A 211 30.09 1.59 14.38
C GLY A 211 31.40 2.34 14.19
N ARG A 212 32.08 2.73 15.28
CA ARG A 212 33.41 3.37 15.24
C ARG A 212 34.52 2.37 14.92
N SER A 213 34.38 1.11 15.33
CA SER A 213 35.33 0.04 15.01
C SER A 213 35.23 -0.46 13.57
N LEU A 214 34.22 0.01 12.80
CA LEU A 214 33.97 -0.36 11.41
C LEU A 214 33.68 -1.86 11.19
N ILE A 215 33.40 -2.62 12.25
CA ILE A 215 32.99 -4.03 12.17
C ILE A 215 31.66 -4.17 11.44
N ILE A 216 30.76 -3.22 11.65
CA ILE A 216 29.50 -3.13 10.91
C ILE A 216 29.71 -2.13 9.76
N PRO A 217 29.71 -2.58 8.50
CA PRO A 217 29.93 -1.68 7.37
C PRO A 217 28.76 -0.69 7.28
N LYS A 218 29.09 0.60 7.13
CA LYS A 218 28.10 1.67 6.88
C LYS A 218 27.64 1.71 5.41
N ARG A 219 28.41 1.08 4.51
CA ARG A 219 28.11 0.97 3.07
C ARG A 219 28.50 -0.40 2.54
N ILE A 220 27.72 -0.94 1.60
CA ILE A 220 28.06 -2.13 0.82
C ILE A 220 28.06 -1.70 -0.64
N GLY A 221 29.25 -1.53 -1.22
CA GLY A 221 29.40 -0.95 -2.56
C GLY A 221 28.96 0.53 -2.60
N ALA A 222 28.04 0.86 -3.50
CA ALA A 222 27.45 2.20 -3.61
C ALA A 222 26.24 2.43 -2.69
N GLU A 223 25.72 1.38 -2.05
CA GLU A 223 24.50 1.45 -1.24
C GLU A 223 24.83 1.70 0.23
N GLU A 224 24.09 2.64 0.84
CA GLU A 224 24.19 2.97 2.25
C GLU A 224 23.36 1.99 3.09
N VAL A 225 23.96 1.43 4.14
CA VAL A 225 23.26 0.51 5.04
C VAL A 225 22.26 1.33 5.85
N SER A 226 20.98 0.95 5.78
CA SER A 226 19.94 1.68 6.50
C SER A 226 20.17 1.63 8.02
N PRO A 227 19.75 2.67 8.78
CA PRO A 227 19.89 2.66 10.25
C PRO A 227 19.26 1.42 10.92
N GLN A 228 18.16 0.90 10.35
CA GLN A 228 17.49 -0.31 10.85
C GLN A 228 18.36 -1.56 10.64
N GLN A 229 18.95 -1.74 9.45
CA GLN A 229 19.86 -2.85 9.20
C GLN A 229 21.12 -2.75 10.07
N PHE A 230 21.63 -1.53 10.28
CA PHE A 230 22.76 -1.28 11.17
C PHE A 230 22.42 -1.68 12.61
N GLN A 231 21.23 -1.29 13.10
CA GLN A 231 20.76 -1.66 14.44
C GLN A 231 20.60 -3.18 14.58
N GLN A 232 19.92 -3.86 13.65
CA GLN A 232 19.76 -5.33 13.69
C GLN A 232 21.11 -6.06 13.71
N ARG A 233 22.07 -5.60 12.91
CA ARG A 233 23.44 -6.16 12.91
C ARG A 233 24.17 -5.89 14.22
N ALA A 234 24.03 -4.70 14.80
CA ALA A 234 24.64 -4.35 16.08
C ALA A 234 24.04 -5.15 17.25
N ASP A 235 22.73 -5.35 17.25
CA ASP A 235 22.04 -6.12 18.29
C ASP A 235 22.39 -7.63 18.16
N SER A 236 22.48 -8.14 16.93
CA SER A 236 22.98 -9.51 16.67
C SER A 236 24.43 -9.68 17.10
N LEU A 237 25.28 -8.67 16.86
CA LEU A 237 26.68 -8.66 17.28
C LEU A 237 26.76 -8.65 18.82
N LEU A 238 25.96 -7.82 19.49
CA LEU A 238 25.89 -7.75 20.95
C LEU A 238 25.51 -9.10 21.56
N GLN A 239 24.48 -9.76 21.03
CA GLN A 239 24.06 -11.10 21.50
C GLN A 239 25.19 -12.13 21.39
N ARG A 240 25.93 -12.14 20.28
CA ARG A 240 27.10 -13.04 20.12
C ARG A 240 28.24 -12.69 21.07
N HIS A 241 28.53 -11.41 21.24
CA HIS A 241 29.64 -10.97 22.09
C HIS A 241 29.35 -11.17 23.58
N ARG A 242 28.07 -11.25 24.00
CA ARG A 242 27.69 -11.57 25.39
C ARG A 242 28.18 -12.96 25.84
N SER A 243 28.26 -13.93 24.93
CA SER A 243 28.75 -15.28 25.22
C SER A 243 30.26 -15.46 25.02
N ILE A 244 30.96 -14.43 24.53
CA ILE A 244 32.41 -14.49 24.30
C ILE A 244 33.14 -13.99 25.55
N GLU A 245 33.91 -14.86 26.18
CA GLU A 245 34.83 -14.46 27.24
C GLU A 245 35.83 -13.42 26.71
N ASP A 246 36.08 -12.37 27.49
CA ASP A 246 37.03 -11.29 27.17
C ASP A 246 36.78 -10.48 25.88
N SER A 247 35.53 -10.37 25.41
CA SER A 247 35.16 -9.53 24.26
C SER A 247 35.63 -8.06 24.38
N LEU A 248 36.53 -7.65 23.48
CA LEU A 248 37.05 -6.27 23.41
C LEU A 248 35.94 -5.21 23.26
N LEU A 249 34.91 -5.47 22.44
CA LEU A 249 33.82 -4.50 22.21
C LEU A 249 32.98 -4.26 23.46
N ILE A 250 32.80 -5.30 24.28
CA ILE A 250 32.10 -5.23 25.56
C ILE A 250 32.95 -4.46 26.57
N LYS A 251 34.25 -4.77 26.65
CA LYS A 251 35.19 -4.05 27.52
C LYS A 251 35.24 -2.57 27.19
N GLU A 252 35.31 -2.22 25.91
CA GLU A 252 35.31 -0.82 25.47
C GLU A 252 33.98 -0.12 25.76
N ALA A 253 32.84 -0.77 25.49
CA ALA A 253 31.53 -0.20 25.83
C ALA A 253 31.37 0.01 27.34
N LYS A 254 31.87 -0.92 28.17
CA LYS A 254 31.93 -0.76 29.64
C LYS A 254 32.82 0.42 30.03
N ASN A 255 34.02 0.51 29.46
CA ASN A 255 34.96 1.60 29.74
C ASN A 255 34.38 2.97 29.42
N GLU A 256 33.74 3.13 28.26
CA GLU A 256 33.12 4.41 27.89
C GLU A 256 32.00 4.80 28.86
N ILE A 257 31.22 3.84 29.35
CA ILE A 257 30.17 4.13 30.34
C ILE A 257 30.79 4.51 31.68
N LEU A 258 31.70 3.67 32.21
CA LEU A 258 32.32 3.85 33.53
C LEU A 258 33.10 5.16 33.66
N PHE A 259 33.76 5.60 32.59
CA PHE A 259 34.65 6.77 32.63
C PHE A 259 34.14 7.98 31.84
N GLY A 260 33.12 7.80 30.99
CA GLY A 260 32.54 8.86 30.16
C GLY A 260 31.14 9.29 30.61
N ASP A 261 30.24 8.33 30.86
CA ASP A 261 28.82 8.61 31.15
C ASP A 261 28.50 8.73 32.64
N ILE A 262 29.14 7.91 33.47
CA ILE A 262 28.92 7.89 34.93
C ILE A 262 30.16 8.34 35.68
N ASP A 263 29.97 8.85 36.90
CA ASP A 263 31.06 9.34 37.74
C ASP A 263 31.48 8.31 38.81
N ILE A 264 32.13 7.24 38.34
CA ILE A 264 32.60 6.18 39.24
C ILE A 264 33.66 6.67 40.23
N LYS A 265 34.50 7.64 39.84
CA LYS A 265 35.58 8.16 40.68
C LYS A 265 35.02 8.88 41.90
N SER A 266 34.02 9.75 41.72
CA SER A 266 33.38 10.45 42.82
C SER A 266 32.54 9.53 43.68
N LEU A 267 31.89 8.50 43.10
CA LEU A 267 31.19 7.49 43.87
C LEU A 267 32.15 6.70 44.77
N SER A 268 33.26 6.19 44.22
CA SER A 268 34.27 5.47 45.01
C SER A 268 34.83 6.33 46.13
N SER A 269 35.19 7.59 45.84
CA SER A 269 35.68 8.52 46.86
C SER A 269 34.63 8.80 47.95
N PHE A 270 33.36 8.95 47.60
CA PHE A 270 32.30 9.19 48.57
C PHE A 270 32.08 7.99 49.51
N LEU A 271 32.11 6.77 48.95
CA LEU A 271 31.94 5.54 49.71
C LEU A 271 33.18 5.20 50.55
N GLU A 272 34.40 5.48 50.06
CA GLU A 272 35.64 5.40 50.85
C GLU A 272 35.60 6.35 52.05
N SER A 273 35.21 7.62 51.84
CA SER A 273 35.05 8.58 52.94
C SER A 273 33.91 8.20 53.90
N SER A 274 32.91 7.44 53.44
CA SER A 274 31.86 6.89 54.33
C SER A 274 32.43 5.87 55.31
N MET A 275 33.45 5.11 54.91
CA MET A 275 34.13 4.13 55.78
C MET A 275 34.96 4.82 56.87
N ASN A 276 35.56 5.96 56.54
CA ASN A 276 36.29 6.79 57.52
C ASN A 276 35.36 7.60 58.45
N SER A 277 34.03 7.38 58.38
CA SER A 277 33.00 8.14 59.10
C SER A 277 32.98 9.64 58.76
N GLU A 278 33.56 10.03 57.63
CA GLU A 278 33.61 11.42 57.16
C GLU A 278 32.33 11.80 56.40
N THR A 279 31.64 10.83 55.78
CA THR A 279 30.36 11.03 55.08
C THR A 279 29.21 10.23 55.72
N ARG A 280 27.97 10.67 55.50
CA ARG A 280 26.75 10.12 56.10
C ARG A 280 25.64 9.93 55.07
N ILE A 281 24.99 8.77 55.09
CA ILE A 281 23.75 8.52 54.37
C ILE A 281 22.61 8.59 55.40
N VAL A 282 21.68 9.52 55.21
CA VAL A 282 20.53 9.70 56.11
C VAL A 282 19.31 9.08 55.46
N HIS A 283 18.83 7.99 56.05
CA HIS A 283 17.60 7.32 55.61
C HIS A 283 16.43 7.71 56.52
N SER A 284 15.34 8.19 55.93
CA SER A 284 14.10 8.56 56.63
C SER A 284 12.88 8.01 55.90
N LYS A 285 11.95 7.40 56.65
CA LYS A 285 10.64 6.99 56.13
C LYS A 285 9.65 8.15 56.25
N VAL A 286 8.99 8.50 55.15
CA VAL A 286 8.07 9.65 55.07
C VAL A 286 6.76 9.26 54.39
N VAL A 287 5.68 9.97 54.72
CA VAL A 287 4.39 9.84 54.02
C VAL A 287 4.40 10.67 52.74
N VAL A 288 5.01 11.85 52.80
CA VAL A 288 5.18 12.78 51.67
C VAL A 288 6.66 13.18 51.61
N PRO A 289 7.30 13.17 50.43
CA PRO A 289 8.68 13.65 50.27
C PRO A 289 8.87 15.08 50.77
N SER A 290 10.07 15.42 51.24
CA SER A 290 10.40 16.81 51.60
C SER A 290 10.34 17.71 50.36
N LYS A 291 10.31 19.05 50.53
CA LYS A 291 10.27 19.97 49.38
C LYS A 291 11.36 19.73 48.30
N LEU A 292 12.57 19.32 48.70
CA LEU A 292 13.65 18.96 47.77
C LEU A 292 13.36 17.62 47.08
N GLY A 293 12.95 16.60 47.84
CA GLY A 293 12.56 15.29 47.27
C GLY A 293 11.33 15.39 46.36
N MET A 294 10.41 16.29 46.68
CA MET A 294 9.20 16.56 45.91
C MET A 294 9.52 17.19 44.56
N SER A 295 10.58 17.98 44.44
CA SER A 295 11.01 18.52 43.14
C SER A 295 11.47 17.40 42.18
N LEU A 296 12.13 16.37 42.71
CA LEU A 296 12.54 15.16 41.97
C LEU A 296 11.34 14.25 41.66
N TYR A 297 10.39 14.14 42.60
CA TYR A 297 9.12 13.48 42.34
C TYR A 297 8.42 14.19 41.17
N MET A 298 8.27 15.52 41.23
CA MET A 298 7.66 16.32 40.16
C MET A 298 8.35 16.17 38.80
N SER A 299 9.68 16.13 38.73
CA SER A 299 10.38 15.96 37.44
C SER A 299 10.14 14.58 36.82
N SER A 300 9.98 13.53 37.63
CA SER A 300 9.57 12.21 37.12
C SER A 300 8.14 12.20 36.56
N PHE A 301 7.26 13.10 37.03
CA PHE A 301 5.87 13.25 36.58
C PHE A 301 5.61 14.51 35.72
N GLU A 302 6.63 15.28 35.33
CA GLU A 302 6.47 16.58 34.63
C GLU A 302 5.71 16.43 33.32
N ASP A 303 6.01 15.35 32.59
CA ASP A 303 5.29 14.92 31.41
C ASP A 303 3.81 14.64 31.74
N LEU A 304 3.52 13.85 32.77
CA LEU A 304 2.15 13.51 33.18
C LEU A 304 1.34 14.74 33.68
N LEU A 305 2.00 15.71 34.29
CA LEU A 305 1.39 16.96 34.77
C LEU A 305 1.04 17.92 33.62
N SER A 306 1.68 17.79 32.46
CA SER A 306 1.41 18.59 31.25
C SER A 306 0.22 18.09 30.42
N MET A 307 -0.39 16.95 30.80
CA MET A 307 -1.52 16.36 30.08
C MET A 307 -2.77 17.25 30.14
N LYS A 308 -3.48 17.37 29.00
CA LYS A 308 -4.80 18.04 28.92
C LYS A 308 -5.86 17.35 29.80
N THR A 309 -5.81 16.03 29.96
CA THR A 309 -6.78 15.24 30.75
C THR A 309 -6.13 14.72 32.03
N ARG A 310 -6.50 15.29 33.18
CA ARG A 310 -5.80 15.15 34.47
C ARG A 310 -6.35 14.03 35.38
N ALA A 311 -7.39 13.32 34.96
CA ALA A 311 -8.08 12.28 35.73
C ALA A 311 -7.16 11.13 36.19
N PHE A 312 -6.08 10.85 35.43
CA PHE A 312 -5.17 9.73 35.69
C PHE A 312 -4.22 9.95 36.86
N LEU A 313 -3.98 11.19 37.29
CA LEU A 313 -3.08 11.46 38.40
C LEU A 313 -3.62 10.85 39.71
N VAL A 314 -4.94 10.70 39.85
CA VAL A 314 -5.64 10.36 41.10
C VAL A 314 -5.52 8.88 41.48
N LYS A 315 -5.28 7.97 40.51
CA LYS A 315 -5.23 6.51 40.78
C LYS A 315 -3.85 6.03 41.24
N ASP A 316 -2.77 6.72 40.84
CA ASP A 316 -1.38 6.32 41.10
C ASP A 316 -0.65 7.23 42.12
N ILE A 317 -1.14 8.46 42.34
CA ILE A 317 -0.55 9.43 43.28
C ILE A 317 -1.51 9.60 44.46
N ASP A 318 -0.96 9.57 45.68
CA ASP A 318 -1.71 9.83 46.90
C ASP A 318 -2.49 11.16 46.77
N PRO A 319 -3.82 11.18 47.03
CA PRO A 319 -4.64 12.39 46.98
C PRO A 319 -4.04 13.59 47.75
N GLU A 320 -3.28 13.35 48.81
CA GLU A 320 -2.64 14.39 49.61
C GLU A 320 -1.40 14.98 48.92
N ILE A 321 -0.66 14.16 48.17
CA ILE A 321 0.45 14.58 47.30
C ILE A 321 -0.12 15.40 46.13
N LEU A 322 -1.21 14.95 45.51
CA LEU A 322 -1.93 15.67 44.46
C LEU A 322 -2.49 17.02 44.90
N ARG A 323 -3.07 17.07 46.10
CA ARG A 323 -3.60 18.32 46.68
C ARG A 323 -2.50 19.36 46.85
N ARG A 324 -1.30 18.93 47.26
CA ARG A 324 -0.12 19.79 47.41
C ARG A 324 0.50 20.20 46.05
N LEU A 325 0.26 19.41 44.99
CA LEU A 325 0.74 19.65 43.63
C LEU A 325 -0.12 20.63 42.83
N LEU A 326 -1.45 20.52 42.90
CA LEU A 326 -2.36 21.22 41.97
C LEU A 326 -3.01 22.48 42.55
N GLY A 327 -3.08 22.62 43.87
CA GLY A 327 -3.88 23.67 44.52
C GLY A 327 -5.37 23.62 44.12
N ASN A 328 -6.18 24.54 44.64
CA ASN A 328 -7.66 24.52 44.50
C ASN A 328 -8.21 24.78 43.06
N ARG A 329 -7.41 24.67 41.98
CA ARG A 329 -7.76 25.18 40.63
C ARG A 329 -8.11 24.11 39.56
N SER A 330 -8.28 22.83 39.91
CA SER A 330 -8.40 21.72 38.93
C SER A 330 -9.80 21.13 38.68
N LEU A 331 -10.89 21.74 39.18
CA LEU A 331 -12.28 21.22 39.08
C LEU A 331 -13.04 21.65 37.79
N ALA A 332 -12.42 21.66 36.61
CA ALA A 332 -13.04 22.21 35.38
C ALA A 332 -13.78 21.19 34.48
N THR A 333 -14.04 19.96 34.95
CA THR A 333 -14.79 18.90 34.22
C THR A 333 -15.81 18.22 35.13
N GLU A 334 -16.42 18.99 36.03
CA GLU A 334 -17.55 18.50 36.81
C GLU A 334 -18.84 18.91 36.11
N LEU A 335 -19.46 17.95 35.41
CA LEU A 335 -20.82 18.14 34.89
C LEU A 335 -21.79 17.71 35.98
N THR A 336 -22.71 18.60 36.34
CA THR A 336 -23.76 18.26 37.31
C THR A 336 -24.81 17.38 36.65
N ASP A 337 -25.41 16.45 37.41
CA ASP A 337 -26.49 15.59 36.89
C ASP A 337 -27.65 16.40 36.31
N ASP A 338 -27.96 17.57 36.92
CA ASP A 338 -28.99 18.49 36.43
C ASP A 338 -28.67 19.03 35.02
N GLN A 339 -27.42 19.44 34.75
CA GLN A 339 -27.00 19.92 33.43
C GLN A 339 -27.09 18.83 32.36
N LEU A 340 -26.73 17.59 32.70
CA LEU A 340 -26.84 16.45 31.79
C LEU A 340 -28.30 16.12 31.51
N GLN A 341 -29.14 16.08 32.54
CA GLN A 341 -30.55 15.78 32.41
C GLN A 341 -31.27 16.83 31.57
N GLU A 342 -30.98 18.13 31.78
CA GLU A 342 -31.50 19.23 30.97
C GLU A 342 -31.10 19.06 29.50
N TYR A 343 -29.79 18.91 29.20
CA TYR A 343 -29.27 18.78 27.83
C TYR A 343 -29.90 17.62 27.04
N TYR A 344 -29.93 16.41 27.61
CA TYR A 344 -30.51 15.25 26.92
C TYR A 344 -32.04 15.31 26.84
N SER A 345 -32.69 16.00 27.78
CA SER A 345 -34.14 16.23 27.70
C SER A 345 -34.53 17.26 26.64
N ASP A 346 -33.66 18.23 26.33
CA ASP A 346 -33.88 19.28 25.34
C ASP A 346 -33.63 18.84 23.90
N LYS A 347 -32.82 17.78 23.71
CA LYS A 347 -32.58 17.18 22.38
C LYS A 347 -33.85 16.73 21.66
N VAL A 348 -34.90 16.41 22.41
CA VAL A 348 -36.19 15.96 21.88
C VAL A 348 -37.32 16.79 22.49
N PRO A 349 -37.94 17.70 21.71
CA PRO A 349 -39.09 18.47 22.19
C PRO A 349 -40.31 17.55 22.40
N LYS A 350 -41.30 18.03 23.16
CA LYS A 350 -42.58 17.33 23.27
C LYS A 350 -43.27 17.34 21.90
N PRO A 351 -43.65 16.18 21.32
CA PRO A 351 -44.19 16.12 19.97
C PRO A 351 -45.60 16.74 19.92
N THR A 352 -45.81 17.61 18.93
CA THR A 352 -47.09 18.26 18.60
C THR A 352 -47.61 17.85 17.22
N SER A 353 -46.78 17.16 16.42
CA SER A 353 -47.11 16.69 15.07
C SER A 353 -46.57 15.28 14.81
N ALA A 354 -47.07 14.63 13.76
CA ALA A 354 -46.60 13.33 13.32
C ALA A 354 -45.09 13.30 13.00
N ASN A 355 -44.55 14.35 12.38
CA ASN A 355 -43.11 14.43 12.07
C ASN A 355 -42.24 14.56 13.34
N GLU A 356 -42.71 15.29 14.36
CA GLU A 356 -41.99 15.40 15.65
C GLU A 356 -42.04 14.08 16.44
N LEU A 357 -43.15 13.32 16.34
CA LEU A 357 -43.21 11.95 16.88
C LEU A 357 -42.19 11.04 16.19
N LEU A 358 -42.05 11.15 14.87
CA LEU A 358 -41.04 10.38 14.12
C LEU A 358 -39.62 10.72 14.57
N ASP A 359 -39.30 12.00 14.79
CA ASP A 359 -37.98 12.41 15.27
C ASP A 359 -37.71 11.95 16.70
N LEU A 360 -38.74 11.90 17.56
CA LEU A 360 -38.67 11.24 18.86
C LEU A 360 -38.37 9.74 18.71
N MET A 361 -39.04 9.03 17.79
CA MET A 361 -38.81 7.60 17.54
C MET A 361 -37.42 7.29 16.97
N LYS A 362 -36.80 8.22 16.23
CA LYS A 362 -35.43 8.06 15.70
C LYS A 362 -34.36 8.15 16.79
N LYS A 363 -34.63 8.89 17.87
CA LYS A 363 -33.68 9.12 18.97
C LYS A 363 -33.98 8.26 20.20
N GLY A 364 -35.24 7.97 20.50
CA GLY A 364 -35.69 7.29 21.72
C GLY A 364 -36.03 5.81 21.53
N GLY A 365 -35.59 5.20 20.44
CA GLY A 365 -36.10 3.90 19.99
C GLY A 365 -37.58 3.91 19.54
N GLY A 366 -38.04 2.75 19.11
CA GLY A 366 -39.41 2.54 18.63
C GLY A 366 -40.50 2.68 19.71
N LEU A 367 -41.76 2.80 19.27
CA LEU A 367 -42.92 2.70 20.14
C LEU A 367 -43.23 1.24 20.44
N ASP A 368 -43.58 0.97 21.69
CA ASP A 368 -44.02 -0.35 22.11
C ASP A 368 -45.44 -0.69 21.60
N ARG A 369 -45.95 -1.85 22.00
CA ARG A 369 -47.29 -2.33 21.61
C ARG A 369 -48.43 -1.46 22.16
N ASN A 370 -48.15 -0.66 23.17
CA ASN A 370 -49.10 0.23 23.85
C ASN A 370 -48.94 1.71 23.43
N TRP A 371 -48.10 1.98 22.41
CA TRP A 371 -47.75 3.31 21.92
C TRP A 371 -46.98 4.19 22.91
N GLU A 372 -46.26 3.57 23.84
CA GLU A 372 -45.34 4.24 24.74
C GLU A 372 -43.90 4.16 24.18
N ASN A 373 -43.09 5.16 24.53
CA ASN A 373 -41.66 5.17 24.21
C ASN A 373 -40.86 4.82 25.49
N PRO A 374 -39.96 3.81 25.47
CA PRO A 374 -39.22 3.39 26.65
C PRO A 374 -38.32 4.46 27.28
N LEU A 375 -37.82 5.40 26.47
CA LEU A 375 -36.86 6.43 26.89
C LEU A 375 -37.53 7.76 27.21
N TYR A 376 -38.55 8.13 26.42
CA TYR A 376 -39.23 9.43 26.51
C TYR A 376 -40.69 9.32 26.97
N GLN A 377 -41.00 8.34 27.83
CA GLN A 377 -42.35 8.12 28.36
C GLN A 377 -42.95 9.39 28.98
N GLU A 378 -42.14 10.19 29.69
CA GLU A 378 -42.59 11.46 30.28
C GLU A 378 -42.96 12.55 29.26
N LYS A 379 -42.39 12.52 28.05
CA LYS A 379 -42.70 13.50 26.99
C LYS A 379 -44.04 13.17 26.31
N LEU A 380 -44.44 11.91 26.29
CA LEU A 380 -45.74 11.45 25.77
C LEU A 380 -46.86 11.53 26.83
N LYS A 381 -46.49 11.62 28.11
CA LYS A 381 -47.43 11.73 29.24
C LYS A 381 -48.27 13.01 29.12
N GLY A 382 -49.58 12.85 28.96
CA GLY A 382 -50.56 13.94 28.82
C GLY A 382 -51.07 14.17 27.41
N ILE A 383 -50.56 13.46 26.40
CA ILE A 383 -51.14 13.41 25.05
C ILE A 383 -52.19 12.28 25.02
N GLU A 384 -53.39 12.54 24.49
CA GLU A 384 -54.40 11.49 24.37
C GLU A 384 -53.95 10.39 23.39
N HIS A 385 -54.18 9.12 23.74
CA HIS A 385 -53.88 7.97 22.87
C HIS A 385 -54.57 8.06 21.50
N SER A 386 -55.74 8.70 21.43
CA SER A 386 -56.47 8.98 20.18
C SER A 386 -55.65 9.83 19.19
N THR A 387 -54.82 10.74 19.70
CA THR A 387 -53.97 11.63 18.91
C THR A 387 -52.71 10.91 18.43
N ILE A 388 -52.09 10.12 19.30
CA ILE A 388 -50.92 9.28 18.95
C ILE A 388 -51.34 8.25 17.89
N GLU A 389 -52.50 7.63 18.04
CA GLU A 389 -53.06 6.69 17.07
C GLU A 389 -53.21 7.34 15.68
N LYS A 390 -53.69 8.59 15.63
CA LYS A 390 -53.82 9.34 14.38
C LYS A 390 -52.45 9.61 13.72
N TRP A 391 -51.45 10.01 14.50
CA TRP A 391 -50.09 10.25 14.00
C TRP A 391 -49.44 8.96 13.50
N VAL A 392 -49.60 7.84 14.20
CA VAL A 392 -49.07 6.54 13.76
C VAL A 392 -49.73 6.10 12.46
N LYS A 393 -51.05 6.28 12.29
CA LYS A 393 -51.73 6.00 11.01
C LYS A 393 -51.21 6.85 9.86
N GLU A 394 -50.98 8.14 10.10
CA GLU A 394 -50.42 9.07 9.12
C GLU A 394 -49.00 8.65 8.71
N LEU A 395 -48.12 8.40 9.68
CA LEU A 395 -46.74 7.97 9.43
C LEU A 395 -46.65 6.60 8.74
N ALA A 396 -47.54 5.66 9.09
CA ALA A 396 -47.61 4.35 8.44
C ALA A 396 -48.11 4.45 7.00
N ALA A 397 -49.09 5.33 6.72
CA ALA A 397 -49.57 5.61 5.37
C ALA A 397 -48.51 6.31 4.49
N GLU A 398 -47.60 7.07 5.10
CA GLU A 398 -46.45 7.70 4.44
C GLU A 398 -45.21 6.80 4.35
N ASP A 399 -45.29 5.52 4.74
CA ASP A 399 -44.16 4.56 4.78
C ASP A 399 -42.96 5.00 5.66
N LYS A 400 -43.18 5.89 6.64
CA LYS A 400 -42.10 6.41 7.53
C LYS A 400 -41.83 5.52 8.74
N ILE A 401 -42.79 4.69 9.14
CA ILE A 401 -42.68 3.75 10.26
C ILE A 401 -43.11 2.35 9.84
N ARG A 402 -42.50 1.32 10.44
CA ARG A 402 -42.71 -0.10 10.14
C ARG A 402 -42.87 -0.90 11.43
N LYS A 403 -43.61 -2.02 11.36
CA LYS A 403 -43.52 -3.11 12.33
C LYS A 403 -42.56 -4.18 11.80
N ILE A 404 -41.89 -4.86 12.71
CA ILE A 404 -41.00 -5.99 12.41
C ILE A 404 -41.49 -7.26 13.11
N ARG A 405 -41.25 -8.42 12.52
CA ARG A 405 -41.51 -9.73 13.13
C ARG A 405 -40.52 -10.79 12.63
N SER A 406 -40.55 -11.97 13.26
CA SER A 406 -39.66 -13.10 12.94
C SER A 406 -38.18 -12.75 13.19
N THR A 407 -37.91 -11.84 14.12
CA THR A 407 -36.54 -11.38 14.43
C THR A 407 -35.77 -12.32 15.36
N GLY A 408 -36.39 -13.39 15.85
CA GLY A 408 -35.81 -14.25 16.89
C GLY A 408 -35.94 -13.68 18.32
N SER A 409 -36.40 -12.44 18.48
CA SER A 409 -36.69 -11.82 19.79
C SER A 409 -38.16 -11.40 19.92
N LYS A 410 -38.88 -12.04 20.85
CA LYS A 410 -40.28 -11.70 21.17
C LYS A 410 -40.44 -10.27 21.72
N GLU A 411 -39.36 -9.64 22.16
CA GLU A 411 -39.37 -8.28 22.69
C GLU A 411 -39.35 -7.22 21.58
N LEU A 412 -38.88 -7.56 20.38
CA LEU A 412 -38.81 -6.65 19.23
C LEU A 412 -40.03 -6.80 18.31
N ASP A 413 -40.54 -8.03 18.19
CA ASP A 413 -41.66 -8.34 17.29
C ASP A 413 -42.93 -7.52 17.63
N ASP A 414 -43.57 -6.99 16.60
CA ASP A 414 -44.79 -6.15 16.59
C ASP A 414 -44.64 -4.72 17.16
N LYS A 415 -43.42 -4.26 17.49
CA LYS A 415 -43.14 -2.86 17.84
C LYS A 415 -43.07 -1.96 16.61
N TRP A 416 -43.36 -0.68 16.79
CA TRP A 416 -43.25 0.33 15.73
C TRP A 416 -41.89 1.00 15.75
N PHE A 417 -41.18 0.97 14.64
CA PHE A 417 -39.91 1.67 14.47
C PHE A 417 -39.97 2.62 13.29
N ALA A 418 -39.14 3.66 13.29
CA ALA A 418 -38.83 4.37 12.05
C ALA A 418 -38.22 3.37 11.05
N ASP A 419 -38.45 3.55 9.76
CA ASP A 419 -38.05 2.61 8.69
C ASP A 419 -36.59 2.12 8.83
N TYR A 420 -35.64 3.02 9.02
CA TYR A 420 -34.23 2.65 9.23
C TYR A 420 -33.98 1.91 10.55
N MET A 421 -34.61 2.33 11.65
CA MET A 421 -34.45 1.64 12.94
C MET A 421 -35.10 0.25 12.94
N ALA A 422 -36.14 0.05 12.12
CA ALA A 422 -36.74 -1.26 11.90
C ALA A 422 -35.71 -2.24 11.31
N GLU A 423 -34.93 -1.80 10.33
CA GLU A 423 -33.84 -2.59 9.73
C GLU A 423 -32.74 -2.92 10.74
N ILE A 424 -32.28 -1.93 11.51
CA ILE A 424 -31.21 -2.09 12.51
C ILE A 424 -31.63 -3.07 13.61
N HIS A 425 -32.81 -2.86 14.21
CA HIS A 425 -33.32 -3.73 15.26
C HIS A 425 -33.66 -5.14 14.76
N GLY A 426 -34.23 -5.26 13.56
CA GLY A 426 -34.49 -6.56 12.93
C GLY A 426 -33.20 -7.35 12.69
N THR A 427 -32.18 -6.67 12.15
CA THR A 427 -30.85 -7.24 11.89
C THR A 427 -30.18 -7.75 13.17
N LEU A 428 -30.08 -6.91 14.21
CA LEU A 428 -29.47 -7.28 15.49
C LEU A 428 -30.24 -8.39 16.21
N GLY A 429 -31.57 -8.38 16.10
CA GLY A 429 -32.43 -9.45 16.61
C GLY A 429 -32.08 -10.80 15.97
N CYS A 430 -32.04 -10.87 14.63
CA CYS A 430 -31.75 -12.10 13.90
C CYS A 430 -30.34 -12.62 14.20
N ILE A 431 -29.34 -11.73 14.23
CA ILE A 431 -27.94 -12.11 14.54
C ILE A 431 -27.84 -12.69 15.97
N ALA A 432 -28.50 -12.05 16.95
CA ALA A 432 -28.52 -12.53 18.32
C ALA A 432 -29.21 -13.91 18.45
N GLY A 433 -30.20 -14.20 17.61
CA GLY A 433 -30.86 -15.50 17.52
C GLY A 433 -30.04 -16.59 16.79
N ALA A 434 -29.18 -16.19 15.85
CA ALA A 434 -28.40 -17.07 14.97
C ALA A 434 -26.99 -17.43 15.49
N GLY A 435 -26.73 -17.25 16.79
CA GLY A 435 -25.43 -17.57 17.40
C GLY A 435 -24.45 -16.40 17.54
N GLY A 436 -24.86 -15.16 17.20
CA GLY A 436 -24.04 -13.97 17.43
C GLY A 436 -23.71 -13.69 18.91
N LYS A 437 -24.40 -14.35 19.84
CA LYS A 437 -24.12 -14.30 21.29
C LYS A 437 -22.83 -15.03 21.69
N ASP A 438 -22.34 -15.93 20.85
CA ASP A 438 -21.20 -16.80 21.16
C ASP A 438 -19.95 -16.42 20.33
N LEU A 439 -20.07 -15.46 19.40
CA LEU A 439 -19.01 -15.04 18.50
C LEU A 439 -18.18 -13.87 19.06
N THR A 440 -16.88 -13.87 18.79
CA THR A 440 -15.98 -12.76 19.16
C THR A 440 -16.17 -11.52 18.28
N ASP A 441 -16.52 -11.71 16.99
CA ASP A 441 -16.85 -10.65 16.04
C ASP A 441 -18.06 -11.08 15.21
N ILE A 442 -19.10 -10.26 15.15
CA ILE A 442 -20.32 -10.54 14.35
C ILE A 442 -20.05 -10.61 12.85
N ARG A 443 -18.95 -10.04 12.37
CA ARG A 443 -18.60 -10.10 10.94
C ARG A 443 -18.13 -11.49 10.51
N ASP A 444 -17.81 -12.37 11.47
CA ASP A 444 -17.43 -13.75 11.20
C ASP A 444 -18.65 -14.66 10.99
N LEU A 445 -19.86 -14.16 11.28
CA LEU A 445 -21.09 -14.89 11.00
C LEU A 445 -21.40 -14.85 9.50
N TYR A 446 -21.69 -16.01 8.91
CA TYR A 446 -22.20 -16.09 7.54
C TYR A 446 -23.70 -15.72 7.51
N THR A 447 -24.06 -14.70 6.73
CA THR A 447 -25.34 -13.97 6.85
C THR A 447 -26.39 -14.32 5.80
N LYS A 448 -26.05 -15.12 4.78
CA LYS A 448 -26.84 -15.30 3.55
C LYS A 448 -28.30 -15.76 3.76
N ASP A 449 -28.54 -16.63 4.74
CA ASP A 449 -29.85 -17.24 4.97
C ASP A 449 -30.64 -16.56 6.13
N LEU A 450 -30.16 -15.42 6.62
CA LEU A 450 -30.81 -14.69 7.72
C LEU A 450 -31.73 -13.60 7.17
N ASN A 451 -33.03 -13.75 7.43
CA ASN A 451 -34.06 -12.81 7.03
C ASN A 451 -34.98 -12.47 8.22
N PHE A 452 -35.72 -11.37 8.10
CA PHE A 452 -36.85 -11.01 8.97
C PHE A 452 -37.95 -10.36 8.14
N GLU A 453 -39.13 -10.15 8.73
CA GLU A 453 -40.26 -9.58 8.00
C GLU A 453 -40.59 -8.17 8.48
N ILE A 454 -40.87 -7.27 7.51
CA ILE A 454 -41.40 -5.93 7.78
C ILE A 454 -42.80 -5.77 7.21
N SER A 455 -43.61 -4.92 7.85
CA SER A 455 -44.96 -4.59 7.38
C SER A 455 -44.92 -3.53 6.28
N VAL A 456 -45.64 -3.75 5.17
CA VAL A 456 -45.66 -2.82 4.02
C VAL A 456 -47.03 -2.23 3.76
N GLU A 457 -48.11 -2.98 3.99
CA GLU A 457 -49.48 -2.50 3.80
C GLU A 457 -50.25 -2.63 5.11
N TYR A 458 -51.16 -1.68 5.36
CA TYR A 458 -51.91 -1.57 6.61
C TYR A 458 -53.40 -1.36 6.37
N ASP A 459 -54.23 -2.00 7.17
CA ASP A 459 -55.64 -1.64 7.36
C ASP A 459 -55.78 -0.98 8.73
N GLY A 460 -55.82 0.36 8.73
CA GLY A 460 -55.70 1.18 9.93
C GLY A 460 -54.31 1.04 10.58
N LEU A 461 -54.19 0.21 11.61
CA LEU A 461 -52.95 -0.06 12.35
C LEU A 461 -52.48 -1.53 12.25
N ASN A 462 -53.27 -2.37 11.58
CA ASN A 462 -53.00 -3.79 11.45
C ASN A 462 -52.31 -4.05 10.11
N PRO A 463 -51.11 -4.64 10.10
CA PRO A 463 -50.44 -5.01 8.87
C PRO A 463 -51.25 -6.06 8.08
N THR A 464 -51.59 -5.76 6.82
CA THR A 464 -52.25 -6.71 5.91
C THR A 464 -51.24 -7.50 5.10
N LYS A 465 -50.06 -6.94 4.86
CA LYS A 465 -48.98 -7.56 4.08
C LYS A 465 -47.63 -7.38 4.75
N TRP A 466 -46.89 -8.48 4.77
CA TRP A 466 -45.51 -8.55 5.25
C TRP A 466 -44.59 -8.93 4.10
N VAL A 467 -43.40 -8.33 4.08
CA VAL A 467 -42.35 -8.62 3.10
C VAL A 467 -41.11 -9.09 3.85
N GLU A 468 -40.54 -10.19 3.39
CA GLU A 468 -39.29 -10.74 3.90
C GLU A 468 -38.10 -9.93 3.35
N ILE A 469 -37.19 -9.55 4.24
CA ILE A 469 -36.02 -8.73 3.95
C ILE A 469 -34.79 -9.41 4.56
N GLY A 470 -33.70 -9.49 3.77
CA GLY A 470 -32.41 -9.97 4.26
C GLY A 470 -31.79 -9.01 5.27
N ILE A 471 -31.01 -9.55 6.20
CA ILE A 471 -30.35 -8.70 7.20
C ILE A 471 -29.44 -7.65 6.56
N SER A 472 -29.39 -6.48 7.18
CA SER A 472 -28.47 -5.41 6.80
C SER A 472 -27.04 -5.69 7.31
N ASP A 473 -26.14 -4.70 7.17
CA ASP A 473 -24.76 -4.79 7.66
C ASP A 473 -24.72 -4.99 9.20
N PRO A 474 -24.29 -6.17 9.69
CA PRO A 474 -24.27 -6.48 11.12
C PRO A 474 -23.48 -5.47 11.95
N HIS A 475 -22.30 -5.10 11.44
CA HIS A 475 -21.34 -4.27 12.15
C HIS A 475 -21.81 -2.82 12.24
N GLU A 476 -22.36 -2.30 11.14
CA GLU A 476 -22.97 -0.97 11.15
C GLU A 476 -24.23 -0.93 12.01
N ALA A 477 -25.05 -1.99 11.99
CA ALA A 477 -26.25 -2.05 12.82
C ALA A 477 -25.93 -1.90 14.32
N LEU A 478 -24.89 -2.61 14.80
CA LEU A 478 -24.48 -2.53 16.20
C LEU A 478 -23.84 -1.17 16.53
N ARG A 479 -23.04 -0.63 15.62
CA ARG A 479 -22.43 0.70 15.75
C ARG A 479 -23.49 1.80 15.87
N VAL A 480 -24.45 1.84 14.94
CA VAL A 480 -25.56 2.80 14.95
C VAL A 480 -26.35 2.68 16.24
N LYS A 481 -26.56 1.46 16.75
CA LYS A 481 -27.28 1.26 18.00
C LYS A 481 -26.54 1.83 19.21
N ILE A 482 -25.22 1.64 19.30
CA ILE A 482 -24.40 2.22 20.37
C ILE A 482 -24.38 3.75 20.30
N ILE A 483 -24.27 4.32 19.09
CA ILE A 483 -24.32 5.78 18.88
C ILE A 483 -25.68 6.34 19.31
N GLU A 484 -26.79 5.68 18.95
CA GLU A 484 -28.14 6.11 19.34
C GLU A 484 -28.34 6.06 20.86
N MET A 485 -27.88 4.99 21.53
CA MET A 485 -27.93 4.90 22.99
C MET A 485 -27.15 6.04 23.67
N LEU A 486 -25.91 6.29 23.25
CA LEU A 486 -25.08 7.37 23.82
C LEU A 486 -25.59 8.77 23.45
N GLY A 487 -26.22 8.92 22.29
CA GLY A 487 -26.83 10.16 21.84
C GLY A 487 -28.10 10.54 22.59
N SER A 488 -28.74 9.59 23.25
CA SER A 488 -29.97 9.82 24.01
C SER A 488 -29.79 9.75 25.51
N GLU A 489 -28.82 8.98 26.00
CA GLU A 489 -28.62 8.72 27.43
C GLU A 489 -27.18 8.91 27.92
N GLY A 490 -26.25 9.42 27.11
CA GLY A 490 -24.85 9.63 27.51
C GLY A 490 -24.69 10.62 28.69
N PRO A 491 -23.52 10.70 29.34
CA PRO A 491 -22.43 9.70 29.37
C PRO A 491 -22.86 8.40 30.08
N ARG A 492 -22.35 7.24 29.63
CA ARG A 492 -22.63 5.89 30.19
C ARG A 492 -21.39 5.00 30.25
N THR A 493 -21.34 4.09 31.22
CA THR A 493 -20.26 3.08 31.35
C THR A 493 -20.40 1.98 30.29
N GLY A 494 -19.29 1.30 29.99
CA GLY A 494 -19.28 0.14 29.09
C GLY A 494 -20.17 -1.01 29.59
N GLU A 495 -20.17 -1.27 30.90
CA GLU A 495 -21.03 -2.29 31.53
C GLU A 495 -22.53 -2.01 31.28
N TYR A 496 -22.95 -0.75 31.41
CA TYR A 496 -24.35 -0.37 31.14
C TYR A 496 -24.77 -0.65 29.69
N ILE A 497 -23.90 -0.38 28.73
CA ILE A 497 -24.16 -0.64 27.30
C ILE A 497 -24.22 -2.15 27.06
N ASN A 498 -23.31 -2.91 27.70
CA ASN A 498 -23.26 -4.37 27.63
C ASN A 498 -24.53 -5.03 28.17
N ASP A 499 -25.05 -4.59 29.31
CA ASP A 499 -26.26 -5.16 29.91
C ASP A 499 -27.52 -4.98 29.05
N ARG A 500 -27.54 -3.96 28.18
CA ARG A 500 -28.69 -3.65 27.31
C ARG A 500 -28.64 -4.34 25.95
N LEU A 501 -27.48 -4.85 25.54
CA LEU A 501 -27.29 -5.41 24.20
C LEU A 501 -27.04 -6.92 24.30
N PRO A 502 -27.70 -7.75 23.47
CA PRO A 502 -27.58 -9.20 23.53
C PRO A 502 -26.31 -9.71 22.82
N PHE A 503 -25.15 -9.08 23.05
CA PHE A 503 -23.86 -9.39 22.40
C PHE A 503 -22.73 -9.46 23.44
N PRO A 504 -21.64 -10.19 23.16
CA PRO A 504 -20.51 -10.30 24.09
C PRO A 504 -19.82 -8.97 24.37
N GLN A 505 -19.37 -8.80 25.62
CA GLN A 505 -18.65 -7.60 26.07
C GLN A 505 -17.46 -7.25 25.18
N GLY A 506 -16.63 -8.24 24.80
CA GLY A 506 -15.46 -8.00 23.95
C GLY A 506 -15.80 -7.37 22.60
N GLN A 507 -16.99 -7.64 22.07
CA GLN A 507 -17.45 -7.08 20.81
C GLN A 507 -17.93 -5.63 20.97
N ILE A 508 -18.67 -5.36 22.05
CA ILE A 508 -19.14 -4.01 22.40
C ILE A 508 -17.94 -3.12 22.67
N ASP A 509 -16.97 -3.60 23.45
CA ASP A 509 -15.70 -2.91 23.71
C ASP A 509 -14.93 -2.66 22.42
N SER A 510 -14.92 -3.61 21.48
CA SER A 510 -14.28 -3.43 20.16
C SER A 510 -14.92 -2.30 19.36
N ILE A 511 -16.25 -2.19 19.33
CA ILE A 511 -16.95 -1.12 18.63
C ILE A 511 -16.80 0.22 19.34
N LEU A 512 -16.89 0.24 20.67
CA LEU A 512 -16.63 1.45 21.46
C LEU A 512 -15.21 1.96 21.22
N HIS A 513 -14.22 1.06 21.19
CA HIS A 513 -12.84 1.39 20.86
C HIS A 513 -12.70 1.91 19.42
N GLU A 514 -13.37 1.29 18.45
CA GLU A 514 -13.35 1.75 17.07
C GLU A 514 -13.95 3.16 16.93
N LEU A 515 -15.09 3.41 17.57
CA LEU A 515 -15.76 4.71 17.60
C LEU A 515 -14.93 5.78 18.31
N GLU A 516 -14.21 5.42 19.37
CA GLU A 516 -13.22 6.28 20.02
C GLU A 516 -12.07 6.62 19.06
N MET A 517 -11.45 5.62 18.41
CA MET A 517 -10.36 5.80 17.46
C MET A 517 -10.76 6.69 16.27
N ARG A 518 -12.02 6.61 15.86
CA ARG A 518 -12.63 7.44 14.81
C ARG A 518 -13.07 8.83 15.30
N ASN A 519 -12.85 9.15 16.57
CA ASN A 519 -13.25 10.40 17.21
C ASN A 519 -14.77 10.67 17.17
N VAL A 520 -15.58 9.61 17.15
CA VAL A 520 -17.04 9.71 17.32
C VAL A 520 -17.39 9.75 18.81
N LEU A 521 -16.66 8.98 19.62
CA LEU A 521 -16.80 8.93 21.08
C LEU A 521 -15.62 9.58 21.81
N SER A 522 -15.90 10.06 23.01
CA SER A 522 -14.94 10.52 24.00
C SER A 522 -15.10 9.70 25.27
N VAL A 523 -13.98 9.45 25.97
CA VAL A 523 -13.91 8.65 27.19
C VAL A 523 -13.44 9.53 28.34
N GLY A 524 -14.19 9.54 29.44
CA GLY A 524 -13.92 10.40 30.58
C GLY A 524 -14.66 9.98 31.84
N PHE A 525 -14.47 10.74 32.92
CA PHE A 525 -15.18 10.57 34.19
C PHE A 525 -16.09 11.79 34.37
N TYR A 526 -17.24 11.78 33.71
CA TYR A 526 -18.12 12.95 33.65
C TYR A 526 -19.03 13.03 34.88
N LYS A 527 -19.48 11.87 35.40
CA LYS A 527 -20.34 11.73 36.59
C LYS A 527 -19.62 11.29 37.87
N GLN A 528 -18.29 11.34 37.90
CA GLN A 528 -17.47 10.90 39.05
C GLN A 528 -17.64 9.41 39.45
N THR A 529 -17.91 8.54 38.50
CA THR A 529 -17.90 7.08 38.70
C THR A 529 -16.46 6.55 38.87
N ASP A 530 -16.30 5.38 39.50
CA ASP A 530 -14.99 4.70 39.60
C ASP A 530 -14.51 4.18 38.23
N ASP A 531 -15.44 3.97 37.31
CA ASP A 531 -15.23 3.48 35.94
C ASP A 531 -15.39 4.57 34.89
N ALA A 532 -14.70 4.41 33.76
CA ALA A 532 -14.74 5.34 32.65
C ALA A 532 -16.08 5.29 31.91
N GLU A 533 -16.56 6.47 31.50
CA GLU A 533 -17.81 6.66 30.78
C GLU A 533 -17.55 7.13 29.35
N TYR A 534 -18.44 6.72 28.45
CA TYR A 534 -18.45 7.09 27.05
C TYR A 534 -19.51 8.16 26.78
N ILE A 535 -19.17 9.16 25.99
CA ILE A 535 -20.10 10.19 25.49
C ILE A 535 -19.84 10.44 24.00
N LEU A 536 -20.86 10.86 23.23
CA LEU A 536 -20.62 11.36 21.88
C LEU A 536 -19.76 12.63 21.94
N LYS A 537 -18.74 12.69 21.09
CA LYS A 537 -17.81 13.82 21.07
C LYS A 537 -18.48 15.15 20.71
N VAL A 538 -19.50 15.11 19.87
CA VAL A 538 -20.33 16.28 19.53
C VAL A 538 -21.09 16.77 20.77
N ASP A 539 -21.59 15.85 21.60
CA ASP A 539 -22.30 16.20 22.83
C ASP A 539 -21.36 16.78 23.88
N GLU A 540 -20.20 16.17 24.08
CA GLU A 540 -19.16 16.71 24.96
C GLU A 540 -18.81 18.15 24.59
N HIS A 541 -18.59 18.43 23.30
CA HIS A 541 -18.26 19.78 22.83
C HIS A 541 -19.37 20.79 23.12
N ARG A 542 -20.64 20.40 22.92
CA ARG A 542 -21.80 21.26 23.19
C ARG A 542 -22.00 21.52 24.69
N ILE A 543 -21.88 20.47 25.51
CA ILE A 543 -22.08 20.57 26.96
C ILE A 543 -20.96 21.40 27.62
N THR A 544 -19.73 21.31 27.11
CA THR A 544 -18.57 22.04 27.68
C THR A 544 -18.45 23.50 27.20
N GLY A 545 -19.44 24.03 26.47
CA GLY A 545 -19.51 25.44 26.08
C GLY A 545 -18.91 25.77 24.70
N GLY A 546 -18.93 24.84 23.75
CA GLY A 546 -18.61 25.12 22.35
C GLY A 546 -19.70 25.96 21.66
N ASP A 547 -19.36 27.17 21.22
CA ASP A 547 -20.30 28.11 20.58
C ASP A 547 -20.55 27.82 19.08
N GLU A 548 -19.71 27.01 18.41
CA GLU A 548 -19.82 26.74 16.98
C GLU A 548 -20.72 25.52 16.69
N GLU A 549 -21.56 25.61 15.66
CA GLU A 549 -22.35 24.46 15.20
C GLU A 549 -21.44 23.46 14.48
N VAL A 550 -21.12 22.35 15.14
CA VAL A 550 -20.25 21.31 14.60
C VAL A 550 -21.03 20.13 14.06
N LEU A 551 -20.66 19.67 12.86
CA LEU A 551 -21.23 18.51 12.18
C LEU A 551 -20.46 17.23 12.51
N GLU A 552 -21.16 16.10 12.41
CA GLU A 552 -20.52 14.78 12.47
C GLU A 552 -19.63 14.55 11.25
N TYR A 553 -18.41 14.09 11.49
CA TYR A 553 -17.45 13.80 10.42
C TYR A 553 -17.97 12.73 9.43
N ARG A 554 -18.79 11.79 9.92
CA ARG A 554 -19.39 10.73 9.09
C ARG A 554 -20.27 11.29 7.98
N TRP A 555 -21.01 12.37 8.22
CA TRP A 555 -21.88 12.98 7.21
C TRP A 555 -21.06 13.59 6.07
N ILE A 556 -19.91 14.17 6.41
CA ILE A 556 -18.94 14.64 5.42
C ILE A 556 -18.40 13.47 4.59
N GLN A 557 -18.00 12.36 5.23
CA GLN A 557 -17.54 11.17 4.50
C GLN A 557 -18.60 10.62 3.55
N ASN A 558 -19.86 10.55 3.98
CA ASN A 558 -20.97 10.06 3.17
C ASN A 558 -21.19 10.94 1.93
N LEU A 559 -21.18 12.27 2.07
CA LEU A 559 -21.33 13.18 0.94
C LEU A 559 -20.15 13.08 -0.04
N VAL A 560 -18.92 12.95 0.46
CA VAL A 560 -17.72 12.73 -0.37
C VAL A 560 -17.83 11.42 -1.16
N MET A 561 -18.33 10.35 -0.54
CA MET A 561 -18.53 9.05 -1.18
C MET A 561 -19.59 9.13 -2.28
N GLN A 562 -20.76 9.70 -1.99
CA GLN A 562 -21.85 9.86 -2.96
C GLN A 562 -21.40 10.63 -4.21
N LYS A 563 -20.61 11.71 -4.03
CA LYS A 563 -20.03 12.44 -5.15
C LYS A 563 -19.00 11.61 -5.92
N SER A 564 -18.09 10.98 -5.18
CA SER A 564 -16.97 10.23 -5.77
C SER A 564 -17.46 9.10 -6.65
N PHE A 565 -18.54 8.40 -6.27
CA PHE A 565 -19.08 7.24 -6.97
C PHE A 565 -20.44 7.50 -7.63
N LYS A 566 -20.75 8.76 -7.95
CA LYS A 566 -21.89 9.09 -8.79
C LYS A 566 -21.77 8.33 -10.11
N GLN A 567 -22.84 7.61 -10.48
CA GLN A 567 -22.91 6.88 -11.74
C GLN A 567 -23.19 7.86 -12.89
N HIS A 568 -22.42 7.69 -13.97
CA HIS A 568 -22.53 8.42 -15.22
C HIS A 568 -22.91 7.46 -16.36
N ASP A 569 -23.63 7.97 -17.35
CA ASP A 569 -24.09 7.16 -18.49
C ASP A 569 -22.96 6.74 -19.42
N ASP A 570 -21.90 7.56 -19.53
CA ASP A 570 -20.76 7.34 -20.41
C ASP A 570 -19.43 7.79 -19.78
N GLY A 571 -18.32 7.37 -20.40
CA GLY A 571 -16.96 7.66 -19.94
C GLY A 571 -16.57 9.14 -20.00
N PHE A 572 -17.05 9.90 -20.99
CA PHE A 572 -16.75 11.34 -21.12
C PHE A 572 -17.43 12.14 -20.02
N SER A 573 -18.70 11.81 -19.74
CA SER A 573 -19.41 12.37 -18.59
C SER A 573 -18.66 12.15 -17.28
N ALA A 574 -18.07 10.97 -17.06
CA ALA A 574 -17.21 10.71 -15.90
C ALA A 574 -15.92 11.54 -15.93
N PHE A 575 -15.23 11.63 -17.07
CA PHE A 575 -14.03 12.48 -17.20
C PHE A 575 -14.32 13.95 -16.89
N ASN A 576 -15.46 14.47 -17.33
CA ASN A 576 -15.84 15.87 -17.13
C ASN A 576 -16.24 16.18 -15.67
N ASN A 577 -16.70 15.19 -14.91
CA ASN A 577 -17.11 15.37 -13.51
C ASN A 577 -16.03 14.99 -12.48
N HIS A 578 -15.00 14.25 -12.89
CA HIS A 578 -13.83 13.93 -12.06
C HIS A 578 -12.62 14.78 -12.46
N ILE A 579 -11.59 14.81 -11.61
CA ILE A 579 -10.39 15.63 -11.87
C ILE A 579 -9.46 14.93 -12.87
N LEU A 580 -9.19 13.65 -12.62
CA LEU A 580 -8.36 12.79 -13.48
C LEU A 580 -8.64 11.32 -13.16
N PHE A 581 -8.41 10.46 -14.14
CA PHE A 581 -8.35 9.02 -13.96
C PHE A 581 -6.93 8.52 -14.25
N GLN A 582 -6.37 7.70 -13.37
CA GLN A 582 -5.05 7.09 -13.59
C GLN A 582 -5.17 5.70 -14.20
N LYS A 583 -6.24 5.00 -13.84
CA LYS A 583 -6.45 3.60 -14.15
C LYS A 583 -7.90 3.35 -14.54
N GLN A 584 -8.12 2.44 -15.48
CA GLN A 584 -9.44 1.99 -15.90
C GLN A 584 -10.30 1.41 -14.77
N GLN A 585 -9.68 0.76 -13.76
CA GLN A 585 -10.36 0.26 -12.55
C GLN A 585 -11.20 1.36 -11.87
N GLU A 586 -10.72 2.61 -11.91
CA GLU A 586 -11.35 3.75 -11.24
C GLU A 586 -12.69 4.12 -11.91
N MET A 587 -12.94 3.71 -13.15
CA MET A 587 -14.22 3.98 -13.84
C MET A 587 -15.30 2.93 -13.57
N MET A 588 -14.93 1.73 -13.11
CA MET A 588 -15.84 0.58 -12.96
C MET A 588 -17.05 0.83 -12.04
N TYR A 589 -16.92 1.76 -11.09
CA TYR A 589 -17.98 2.18 -10.15
C TYR A 589 -18.49 3.60 -10.39
N ARG A 590 -18.11 4.22 -11.52
CA ARG A 590 -18.49 5.60 -11.89
C ARG A 590 -19.19 5.67 -13.24
N VAL A 591 -19.01 4.68 -14.09
CA VAL A 591 -19.68 4.57 -15.39
C VAL A 591 -20.54 3.31 -15.40
N LYS A 592 -21.77 3.47 -15.87
CA LYS A 592 -22.74 2.38 -15.96
C LYS A 592 -22.22 1.31 -16.95
N ASP A 593 -22.27 0.04 -16.52
CA ASP A 593 -21.90 -1.14 -17.33
C ASP A 593 -20.50 -1.08 -17.99
N PHE A 594 -19.58 -0.32 -17.41
CA PHE A 594 -18.24 -0.11 -17.95
C PHE A 594 -17.42 -1.39 -18.12
N ARG A 595 -16.84 -1.56 -19.32
CA ARG A 595 -15.89 -2.62 -19.65
C ARG A 595 -14.48 -2.07 -19.86
N TYR A 596 -13.48 -2.89 -19.57
CA TYR A 596 -12.07 -2.54 -19.80
C TYR A 596 -11.72 -2.43 -21.29
N ALA A 597 -12.52 -3.03 -22.17
CA ALA A 597 -12.45 -2.78 -23.61
C ALA A 597 -12.72 -1.29 -23.95
N ASP A 598 -13.76 -0.68 -23.36
CA ASP A 598 -14.16 0.71 -23.61
C ASP A 598 -13.06 1.71 -23.26
N TRP A 599 -12.21 1.38 -22.28
CA TRP A 599 -11.05 2.20 -21.91
C TRP A 599 -10.11 2.45 -23.09
N LYS A 600 -9.94 1.46 -23.98
CA LYS A 600 -9.08 1.60 -25.15
C LYS A 600 -9.66 2.63 -26.12
N ASP A 601 -10.96 2.59 -26.33
CA ASP A 601 -11.64 3.50 -27.26
C ASP A 601 -11.61 4.93 -26.73
N LEU A 602 -11.86 5.11 -25.43
CA LEU A 602 -11.69 6.40 -24.75
C LEU A 602 -10.26 6.94 -24.88
N GLN A 603 -9.22 6.10 -24.82
CA GLN A 603 -7.84 6.55 -24.98
C GLN A 603 -7.47 6.97 -26.40
N LEU A 604 -8.22 6.53 -27.41
CA LEU A 604 -8.01 6.85 -28.82
C LEU A 604 -8.84 8.04 -29.29
N ASP A 605 -9.82 8.45 -28.48
CA ASP A 605 -10.63 9.62 -28.75
C ASP A 605 -9.78 10.90 -28.76
N THR A 606 -10.07 11.81 -29.69
CA THR A 606 -9.33 13.05 -29.86
C THR A 606 -9.52 14.02 -28.70
N ASP A 607 -10.64 13.95 -27.97
CA ASP A 607 -10.90 14.84 -26.84
C ASP A 607 -10.23 14.36 -25.55
N VAL A 608 -9.78 13.09 -25.50
CA VAL A 608 -9.10 12.53 -24.34
C VAL A 608 -7.58 12.71 -24.46
N ILE A 609 -7.01 13.30 -23.42
CA ILE A 609 -5.59 13.62 -23.33
C ILE A 609 -4.94 12.92 -22.15
N MET A 610 -3.67 12.55 -22.32
CA MET A 610 -2.84 11.96 -21.28
C MET A 610 -1.69 12.90 -20.95
N GLY A 611 -1.55 13.26 -19.68
CA GLY A 611 -0.54 14.22 -19.27
C GLY A 611 -0.09 14.06 -17.83
N ARG A 612 0.93 14.84 -17.45
CA ARG A 612 1.27 15.07 -16.05
C ARG A 612 0.43 16.25 -15.58
N LEU A 613 -0.75 15.96 -15.05
CA LEU A 613 -1.76 16.97 -14.73
C LEU A 613 -1.38 17.69 -13.43
N LEU A 614 -2.10 17.47 -12.33
CA LEU A 614 -1.81 18.09 -11.04
C LEU A 614 -0.76 17.29 -10.27
N HIS A 615 0.19 17.98 -9.63
CA HIS A 615 1.25 17.36 -8.81
C HIS A 615 2.11 16.33 -9.58
N ASN A 616 2.29 16.52 -10.88
CA ASN A 616 3.03 15.60 -11.75
C ASN A 616 2.48 14.15 -11.79
N ARG A 617 1.21 13.96 -11.38
CA ARG A 617 0.48 12.71 -11.51
C ARG A 617 0.15 12.48 -12.97
N ILE A 618 0.49 11.29 -13.47
CA ILE A 618 0.11 10.87 -14.81
C ILE A 618 -1.36 10.45 -14.74
N GLY A 619 -2.18 10.99 -15.63
CA GLY A 619 -3.59 10.68 -15.70
C GLY A 619 -4.19 11.06 -17.05
N TYR A 620 -5.42 10.60 -17.26
CA TYR A 620 -6.27 10.90 -18.40
C TYR A 620 -7.35 11.90 -17.98
N THR A 621 -7.65 12.83 -18.86
CA THR A 621 -8.73 13.81 -18.73
C THR A 621 -9.17 14.27 -20.11
N THR A 622 -10.23 15.06 -20.21
CA THR A 622 -10.72 15.67 -21.44
C THR A 622 -10.06 17.02 -21.69
N SER A 623 -10.04 17.45 -22.96
CA SER A 623 -9.61 18.79 -23.37
C SER A 623 -10.42 19.90 -22.68
N GLU A 624 -11.71 19.68 -22.42
CA GLU A 624 -12.61 20.60 -21.70
C GLU A 624 -12.13 20.92 -20.26
N ASN A 625 -11.44 19.98 -19.60
CA ASN A 625 -10.93 20.19 -18.24
C ASN A 625 -9.61 20.99 -18.20
N LEU A 626 -8.93 21.20 -19.34
CA LEU A 626 -7.63 21.88 -19.37
C LEU A 626 -7.67 23.31 -18.81
N PRO A 627 -8.64 24.18 -19.16
CA PRO A 627 -8.77 25.52 -18.58
C PRO A 627 -8.73 25.53 -17.05
N MET A 628 -9.50 24.63 -16.42
CA MET A 628 -9.55 24.48 -14.97
C MET A 628 -8.17 24.06 -14.43
N LEU A 629 -7.56 23.03 -15.01
CA LEU A 629 -6.26 22.49 -14.59
C LEU A 629 -5.11 23.51 -14.72
N LEU A 630 -5.15 24.35 -15.75
CA LEU A 630 -4.20 25.44 -15.95
C LEU A 630 -4.35 26.52 -14.87
N GLY A 631 -5.58 26.92 -14.51
CA GLY A 631 -5.83 27.92 -13.46
C GLY A 631 -5.27 27.54 -12.08
N LEU A 632 -5.22 26.24 -11.78
CA LEU A 632 -4.72 25.67 -10.52
C LEU A 632 -3.19 25.56 -10.44
N LYS A 633 -2.52 25.76 -11.58
CA LYS A 633 -1.07 25.81 -11.69
C LYS A 633 -0.60 27.27 -11.73
N PRO A 634 0.62 27.53 -11.23
CA PRO A 634 1.29 28.79 -11.52
C PRO A 634 1.66 28.86 -13.00
N GLU A 635 1.96 30.07 -13.49
CA GLU A 635 2.45 30.25 -14.84
C GLU A 635 3.74 29.42 -15.09
N PRO A 636 3.86 28.78 -16.25
CA PRO A 636 4.99 27.90 -16.56
C PRO A 636 6.28 28.72 -16.77
N TRP A 637 7.38 28.25 -16.16
CA TRP A 637 8.70 28.81 -16.38
C TRP A 637 9.42 28.04 -17.50
N LEU A 638 9.60 28.67 -18.65
CA LEU A 638 10.21 28.06 -19.84
C LEU A 638 11.66 28.50 -20.01
N GLY A 639 12.59 27.54 -19.96
CA GLY A 639 13.99 27.73 -20.36
C GLY A 639 14.14 27.87 -21.89
N GLU A 640 15.34 28.19 -22.36
CA GLU A 640 15.60 28.41 -23.79
C GLU A 640 15.34 27.16 -24.64
N MET A 641 15.75 25.99 -24.15
CA MET A 641 15.52 24.72 -24.85
C MET A 641 14.03 24.33 -24.86
N GLU A 642 13.31 24.57 -23.76
CA GLU A 642 11.86 24.35 -23.71
C GLU A 642 11.11 25.24 -24.71
N LYS A 643 11.50 26.53 -24.82
CA LYS A 643 10.93 27.45 -25.82
C LYS A 643 11.17 26.98 -27.25
N LEU A 644 12.42 26.58 -27.56
CA LEU A 644 12.79 26.07 -28.88
C LEU A 644 11.98 24.82 -29.27
N ILE A 645 11.79 23.89 -28.34
CA ILE A 645 10.97 22.70 -28.59
C ILE A 645 9.49 23.06 -28.74
N LEU A 646 8.99 23.99 -27.94
CA LEU A 646 7.60 24.43 -28.00
C LEU A 646 7.27 25.17 -29.31
N GLU A 647 8.22 25.92 -29.88
CA GLU A 647 8.09 26.53 -31.21
C GLU A 647 7.99 25.49 -32.33
N LYS A 648 8.63 24.33 -32.17
CA LYS A 648 8.55 23.20 -33.10
C LYS A 648 7.22 22.44 -33.02
N ILE A 649 6.37 22.71 -32.02
CA ILE A 649 5.04 22.11 -31.89
C ILE A 649 3.99 23.20 -32.23
N PRO A 650 3.43 23.19 -33.45
CA PRO A 650 2.47 24.19 -33.89
C PRO A 650 1.20 24.16 -33.05
N LYS A 651 0.45 25.26 -33.05
CA LYS A 651 -0.86 25.31 -32.41
C LYS A 651 -1.85 24.51 -33.25
N GLY A 652 -2.55 23.56 -32.63
CA GLY A 652 -3.56 22.73 -33.30
C GLY A 652 -3.00 21.56 -34.14
N GLU A 653 -1.68 21.37 -34.18
CA GLU A 653 -1.06 20.23 -34.86
C GLU A 653 -0.40 19.30 -33.85
N ASN A 654 -0.51 18.00 -34.12
CA ASN A 654 -0.07 16.93 -33.24
C ASN A 654 1.14 16.24 -33.87
N LEU A 655 2.29 16.30 -33.20
CA LEU A 655 3.54 15.79 -33.76
C LEU A 655 4.09 14.61 -32.96
N THR A 656 4.71 13.67 -33.65
CA THR A 656 5.47 12.59 -33.03
C THR A 656 6.77 13.13 -32.44
N ARG A 657 7.33 12.37 -31.48
CA ARG A 657 8.68 12.66 -30.95
C ARG A 657 9.75 12.73 -32.04
N GLN A 658 9.59 11.97 -33.13
CA GLN A 658 10.60 11.90 -34.19
C GLN A 658 10.60 13.16 -35.04
N GLU A 659 9.42 13.71 -35.36
CA GLU A 659 9.24 14.97 -36.10
C GLU A 659 9.75 16.15 -35.28
N ILE A 660 9.40 16.23 -33.99
CA ILE A 660 9.88 17.30 -33.09
C ILE A 660 11.41 17.32 -33.01
N LEU A 661 12.04 16.15 -33.10
CA LEU A 661 13.49 15.99 -32.98
C LEU A 661 14.22 15.85 -34.33
N ALA A 662 13.53 16.06 -35.46
CA ALA A 662 14.08 15.82 -36.80
C ALA A 662 15.29 16.72 -37.10
N ASP A 663 15.19 17.99 -36.74
CA ASP A 663 16.19 19.02 -37.06
C ASP A 663 17.40 19.07 -36.09
N PHE A 664 17.41 18.21 -35.06
CA PHE A 664 18.50 18.17 -34.08
C PHE A 664 19.54 17.11 -34.44
N PRO A 665 20.85 17.41 -34.29
CA PRO A 665 21.92 16.49 -34.68
C PRO A 665 21.90 15.21 -33.83
N LYS A 666 22.14 14.07 -34.50
CA LYS A 666 22.13 12.70 -33.93
C LYS A 666 23.53 12.09 -34.03
N GLY A 667 23.94 11.29 -33.05
CA GLY A 667 25.26 10.63 -33.00
C GLY A 667 25.80 10.51 -31.57
N GLU A 668 26.88 9.73 -31.37
CA GLU A 668 27.50 9.60 -30.04
C GLU A 668 28.08 10.92 -29.52
N GLU A 669 28.56 11.78 -30.41
CA GLU A 669 29.14 13.09 -30.08
C GLU A 669 28.10 14.09 -29.52
N HIS A 670 26.83 13.93 -29.90
CA HIS A 670 25.73 14.83 -29.47
C HIS A 670 24.87 14.23 -28.35
N LYS A 671 25.38 13.23 -27.63
CA LYS A 671 24.63 12.52 -26.57
C LYS A 671 24.16 13.44 -25.43
N SER A 672 24.94 14.47 -25.08
CA SER A 672 24.54 15.46 -24.06
C SER A 672 23.35 16.28 -24.54
N LEU A 673 23.42 16.87 -25.73
CA LEU A 673 22.32 17.64 -26.32
C LEU A 673 21.05 16.79 -26.45
N GLN A 674 21.18 15.54 -26.89
CA GLN A 674 20.06 14.60 -26.95
C GLN A 674 19.45 14.37 -25.56
N ARG A 675 20.25 14.23 -24.50
CA ARG A 675 19.74 14.12 -23.12
C ARG A 675 18.99 15.40 -22.71
N ASP A 676 19.54 16.57 -23.03
CA ASP A 676 18.96 17.86 -22.66
C ASP A 676 17.62 18.10 -23.38
N LEU A 677 17.51 17.74 -24.66
CA LEU A 677 16.25 17.74 -25.41
C LEU A 677 15.20 16.80 -24.79
N LYS A 678 15.60 15.60 -24.34
CA LYS A 678 14.68 14.69 -23.64
C LYS A 678 14.20 15.28 -22.31
N ASN A 679 15.09 15.96 -21.58
CA ASN A 679 14.77 16.62 -20.32
C ASN A 679 13.82 17.81 -20.55
N ALA A 680 14.04 18.62 -21.59
CA ALA A 680 13.18 19.74 -21.95
C ALA A 680 11.75 19.29 -22.30
N ILE A 681 11.58 18.23 -23.10
CA ILE A 681 10.25 17.62 -23.34
C ILE A 681 9.61 17.17 -22.01
N SER A 682 10.37 16.50 -21.14
CA SER A 682 9.84 16.09 -19.83
C SER A 682 9.50 17.27 -18.92
N ASN A 683 10.18 18.41 -19.04
CA ASN A 683 9.87 19.62 -18.27
C ASN A 683 8.59 20.27 -18.78
N LEU A 684 8.41 20.37 -20.11
CA LEU A 684 7.18 20.83 -20.74
C LEU A 684 5.97 19.99 -20.30
N GLU A 685 6.11 18.66 -20.24
CA GLU A 685 5.04 17.78 -19.73
C GLU A 685 4.72 18.07 -18.25
N ARG A 686 5.73 18.23 -17.38
CA ARG A 686 5.54 18.53 -15.94
C ARG A 686 4.84 19.87 -15.70
N GLN A 687 5.09 20.83 -16.58
CA GLN A 687 4.48 22.15 -16.52
C GLN A 687 3.10 22.21 -17.19
N LEU A 688 2.62 21.09 -17.77
CA LEU A 688 1.36 21.00 -18.53
C LEU A 688 1.35 21.90 -19.79
N CYS A 689 2.52 22.17 -20.36
CA CYS A 689 2.62 22.93 -21.62
C CYS A 689 2.28 22.06 -22.83
N ILE A 690 2.54 20.75 -22.71
CA ILE A 690 2.24 19.73 -23.71
C ILE A 690 1.62 18.50 -23.04
N VAL A 691 0.72 17.83 -23.77
CA VAL A 691 0.08 16.56 -23.39
C VAL A 691 0.22 15.55 -24.52
N LYS A 692 -0.21 14.32 -24.30
CA LYS A 692 -0.17 13.25 -25.30
C LYS A 692 -1.57 12.83 -25.71
N GLN A 693 -1.71 12.56 -27.00
CA GLN A 693 -2.82 11.82 -27.59
C GLN A 693 -2.27 10.54 -28.23
N PHE A 694 -3.15 9.57 -28.43
CA PHE A 694 -2.78 8.27 -28.98
C PHE A 694 -3.55 7.99 -30.26
N GLU A 695 -2.83 7.43 -31.22
CA GLU A 695 -3.41 7.00 -32.50
C GLU A 695 -3.06 5.54 -32.75
N ASP A 696 -4.01 4.75 -33.25
CA ASP A 696 -3.79 3.36 -33.61
C ASP A 696 -3.48 3.24 -35.11
N VAL A 697 -2.29 2.77 -35.45
CA VAL A 697 -1.80 2.65 -36.83
C VAL A 697 -1.77 1.18 -37.24
N VAL A 698 -2.38 0.85 -38.38
CA VAL A 698 -2.42 -0.51 -38.94
C VAL A 698 -1.00 -1.03 -39.16
N GLY A 699 -0.75 -2.29 -38.78
CA GLY A 699 0.57 -2.92 -38.91
C GLY A 699 1.60 -2.52 -37.85
N ARG A 700 1.31 -1.56 -36.96
CA ARG A 700 2.14 -1.26 -35.78
C ARG A 700 1.61 -1.97 -34.53
N ARG A 701 2.53 -2.58 -33.78
CA ARG A 701 2.23 -3.26 -32.50
C ARG A 701 1.99 -2.29 -31.34
N ARG A 702 2.53 -1.08 -31.40
CA ARG A 702 2.37 -0.05 -30.35
C ARG A 702 1.67 1.15 -30.95
N ARG A 703 0.77 1.75 -30.17
CA ARG A 703 0.08 3.01 -30.51
C ARG A 703 1.12 4.12 -30.71
N LEU A 704 0.82 5.00 -31.65
CA LEU A 704 1.60 6.20 -31.87
C LEU A 704 1.28 7.21 -30.75
N SER A 705 2.31 7.86 -30.20
CA SER A 705 2.13 8.94 -29.23
C SER A 705 2.39 10.27 -29.92
N LEU A 706 1.36 11.10 -29.95
CA LEU A 706 1.39 12.43 -30.52
C LEU A 706 1.45 13.46 -29.39
N PHE A 707 2.32 14.46 -29.50
CA PHE A 707 2.42 15.55 -28.55
C PHE A 707 1.52 16.70 -29.01
N HIS A 708 0.59 17.07 -28.14
CA HIS A 708 -0.36 18.16 -28.32
C HIS A 708 0.05 19.35 -27.46
N ARG A 709 0.06 20.55 -28.05
CA ARG A 709 0.36 21.80 -27.34
C ARG A 709 -0.87 22.29 -26.58
N VAL A 710 -0.68 22.59 -25.29
CA VAL A 710 -1.75 23.12 -24.41
C VAL A 710 -1.59 24.62 -24.20
N ILE A 711 -0.37 25.09 -23.94
CA ILE A 711 -0.10 26.49 -23.69
C ILE A 711 -0.33 27.33 -24.97
N ASP A 712 -0.99 28.48 -24.81
CA ASP A 712 -1.42 29.39 -25.88
C ASP A 712 -2.47 28.82 -26.85
N VAL A 713 -3.07 27.67 -26.51
CA VAL A 713 -4.19 27.03 -27.24
C VAL A 713 -5.46 27.08 -26.39
N TYR A 714 -5.37 26.75 -25.11
CA TYR A 714 -6.49 26.81 -24.17
C TYR A 714 -6.34 28.00 -23.22
N GLU A 715 -7.42 28.77 -23.04
CA GLU A 715 -7.44 29.89 -22.12
C GLU A 715 -7.59 29.40 -20.67
N PRO A 716 -6.67 29.76 -19.75
CA PRO A 716 -6.76 29.33 -18.36
C PRO A 716 -7.94 29.99 -17.64
N MET A 717 -8.68 29.20 -16.88
CA MET A 717 -9.69 29.70 -15.96
C MET A 717 -9.00 30.47 -14.81
N SER A 718 -9.70 31.42 -14.18
CA SER A 718 -9.16 32.12 -13.02
C SER A 718 -8.89 31.14 -11.87
N PHE A 719 -7.92 31.45 -11.00
CA PHE A 719 -7.57 30.55 -9.90
C PHE A 719 -8.75 30.32 -8.95
N GLU A 720 -9.54 31.36 -8.67
CA GLU A 720 -10.70 31.29 -7.78
C GLU A 720 -11.83 30.44 -8.40
N ASP A 721 -12.13 30.64 -9.69
CA ASP A 721 -13.15 29.83 -10.40
C ASP A 721 -12.74 28.36 -10.49
N SER A 722 -11.46 28.08 -10.79
CA SER A 722 -10.94 26.71 -10.80
C SER A 722 -11.04 26.04 -9.41
N LEU A 723 -10.88 26.81 -8.33
CA LEU A 723 -11.05 26.30 -6.96
C LEU A 723 -12.50 25.94 -6.66
N VAL A 724 -13.46 26.78 -7.09
CA VAL A 724 -14.90 26.48 -6.95
C VAL A 724 -15.23 25.18 -7.67
N GLU A 725 -14.76 25.00 -8.90
CA GLU A 725 -15.02 23.79 -9.68
C GLU A 725 -14.38 22.54 -9.05
N ILE A 726 -13.18 22.65 -8.48
CA ILE A 726 -12.63 21.56 -7.66
C ILE A 726 -13.51 21.25 -6.46
N ILE A 727 -13.87 22.26 -5.64
CA ILE A 727 -14.64 22.06 -4.41
C ILE A 727 -16.01 21.46 -4.73
N LYS A 728 -16.60 21.84 -5.87
CA LYS A 728 -17.83 21.22 -6.37
C LYS A 728 -17.68 19.72 -6.64
N ARG A 729 -16.57 19.30 -7.25
CA ARG A 729 -16.31 17.88 -7.60
C ARG A 729 -15.87 17.02 -6.41
N ILE A 730 -14.99 17.52 -5.54
CA ILE A 730 -14.36 16.72 -4.45
C ILE A 730 -14.76 17.13 -3.03
N GLY A 731 -15.46 18.26 -2.88
CA GLY A 731 -15.89 18.79 -1.60
C GLY A 731 -17.03 17.98 -0.98
N PRO A 732 -17.21 17.99 0.35
CA PRO A 732 -16.52 18.86 1.31
C PRO A 732 -15.05 18.48 1.52
N VAL A 733 -14.15 19.48 1.58
CA VAL A 733 -12.70 19.25 1.56
C VAL A 733 -11.96 20.22 2.48
N LYS A 734 -10.89 19.74 3.14
CA LYS A 734 -10.01 20.56 3.98
C LYS A 734 -9.09 21.41 3.11
N ALA A 735 -8.70 22.60 3.58
CA ALA A 735 -7.68 23.42 2.92
C ALA A 735 -6.36 22.65 2.71
N PHE A 736 -5.94 21.85 3.70
CA PHE A 736 -4.76 21.00 3.58
C PHE A 736 -4.88 19.98 2.44
N THR A 737 -6.05 19.35 2.28
CA THR A 737 -6.30 18.34 1.24
C THR A 737 -6.34 18.96 -0.15
N LEU A 738 -6.87 20.19 -0.29
CA LEU A 738 -6.83 20.95 -1.55
C LEU A 738 -5.39 21.14 -2.07
N ARG A 739 -4.39 21.18 -1.18
CA ARG A 739 -2.99 21.28 -1.60
C ARG A 739 -2.54 20.15 -2.51
N TYR A 740 -3.13 18.95 -2.43
CA TYR A 740 -2.80 17.85 -3.35
C TYR A 740 -3.31 18.06 -4.79
N TYR A 741 -4.17 19.06 -4.99
CA TYR A 741 -4.78 19.42 -6.26
C TYR A 741 -4.39 20.82 -6.74
N VAL A 742 -3.71 21.62 -5.92
CA VAL A 742 -3.34 23.01 -6.22
C VAL A 742 -1.82 23.15 -6.16
N SER A 743 -1.18 23.60 -7.25
CA SER A 743 0.28 23.76 -7.33
C SER A 743 0.78 25.17 -6.99
N ARG A 744 -0.10 26.06 -6.54
CA ARG A 744 0.19 27.43 -6.08
C ARG A 744 0.61 27.47 -4.60
N SER A 745 1.04 28.64 -4.14
CA SER A 745 1.48 28.84 -2.76
C SER A 745 0.32 28.65 -1.74
N VAL A 746 0.68 28.30 -0.50
CA VAL A 746 -0.32 28.11 0.59
C VAL A 746 -1.02 29.42 0.92
N GLU A 747 -0.30 30.55 0.82
CA GLU A 747 -0.80 31.90 1.07
C GLU A 747 -1.86 32.31 0.03
N GLU A 748 -1.58 32.08 -1.26
CA GLU A 748 -2.55 32.31 -2.35
C GLU A 748 -3.82 31.49 -2.15
N LEU A 749 -3.69 30.20 -1.82
CA LEU A 749 -4.84 29.32 -1.57
C LEU A 749 -5.69 29.82 -0.41
N ALA A 750 -5.07 30.24 0.70
CA ALA A 750 -5.79 30.75 1.87
C ALA A 750 -6.53 32.06 1.57
N LEU A 751 -5.91 32.97 0.81
CA LEU A 751 -6.53 34.22 0.36
C LEU A 751 -7.72 33.95 -0.58
N ALA A 752 -7.54 33.07 -1.56
CA ALA A 752 -8.59 32.72 -2.51
C ALA A 752 -9.81 32.08 -1.81
N LEU A 753 -9.58 31.14 -0.88
CA LEU A 753 -10.66 30.53 -0.09
C LEU A 753 -11.42 31.59 0.74
N ARG A 754 -10.70 32.53 1.36
CA ARG A 754 -11.33 33.62 2.13
C ARG A 754 -12.15 34.55 1.24
N ASN A 755 -11.65 34.89 0.05
CA ASN A 755 -12.38 35.73 -0.91
C ASN A 755 -13.67 35.05 -1.38
N LEU A 756 -13.58 33.77 -1.74
CA LEU A 756 -14.72 32.95 -2.17
C LEU A 756 -15.77 32.79 -1.07
N GLU A 757 -15.33 32.60 0.17
CA GLU A 757 -16.21 32.54 1.34
C GLU A 757 -16.93 33.89 1.56
N ASN A 758 -16.21 35.01 1.48
CA ASN A 758 -16.79 36.35 1.62
C ASN A 758 -17.81 36.68 0.50
N ARG A 759 -17.62 36.14 -0.72
CA ARG A 759 -18.57 36.28 -1.83
C ARG A 759 -19.75 35.30 -1.76
N GLY A 760 -19.69 34.31 -0.87
CA GLY A 760 -20.73 33.29 -0.72
C GLY A 760 -20.75 32.24 -1.82
N GLU A 761 -19.67 32.09 -2.59
CA GLU A 761 -19.54 31.05 -3.63
C GLU A 761 -19.17 29.69 -3.03
N ILE A 762 -18.50 29.71 -1.87
CA ILE A 762 -18.24 28.54 -1.03
C ILE A 762 -18.72 28.80 0.40
N SER A 763 -19.00 27.74 1.14
CA SER A 763 -19.34 27.80 2.56
C SER A 763 -18.36 26.96 3.38
N LYS A 764 -18.12 27.41 4.61
CA LYS A 764 -17.28 26.73 5.58
C LYS A 764 -18.17 26.00 6.59
N VAL A 765 -17.98 24.69 6.72
CA VAL A 765 -18.64 23.85 7.73
C VAL A 765 -17.59 23.31 8.70
N MET A 766 -17.91 23.29 9.98
CA MET A 766 -17.03 22.76 11.01
C MET A 766 -17.38 21.29 11.28
N ALA A 767 -16.39 20.42 11.37
CA ALA A 767 -16.56 19.04 11.82
C ALA A 767 -15.48 18.64 12.82
N LEU A 768 -15.86 17.83 13.81
CA LEU A 768 -14.95 17.33 14.83
C LEU A 768 -14.04 16.25 14.24
N VAL A 769 -12.76 16.58 14.06
CA VAL A 769 -11.72 15.64 13.64
C VAL A 769 -10.48 15.87 14.53
N PRO A 770 -10.28 15.01 15.51
CA PRO A 770 -10.12 15.29 16.96
C PRO A 770 -10.44 16.69 17.53
N GLU A 771 -10.13 17.78 16.82
CA GLU A 771 -10.51 19.16 17.14
C GLU A 771 -11.45 19.70 16.04
N PRO A 772 -12.20 20.79 16.26
CA PRO A 772 -13.03 21.39 15.22
C PRO A 772 -12.19 21.83 14.02
N GLU A 773 -12.41 21.19 12.88
CA GLU A 773 -11.72 21.50 11.63
C GLU A 773 -12.68 22.04 10.57
N ALA A 774 -12.19 22.97 9.76
CA ALA A 774 -12.93 23.61 8.69
C ALA A 774 -12.90 22.79 7.39
N PHE A 775 -14.08 22.54 6.83
CA PHE A 775 -14.29 21.96 5.51
C PHE A 775 -14.97 22.97 4.59
N TYR A 776 -14.47 23.11 3.37
CA TYR A 776 -15.05 23.95 2.34
C TYR A 776 -15.98 23.12 1.46
N VAL A 777 -17.20 23.63 1.25
CA VAL A 777 -18.29 22.97 0.52
C VAL A 777 -19.06 24.01 -0.31
N ILE A 778 -19.78 23.57 -1.35
CA ILE A 778 -20.66 24.45 -2.11
C ILE A 778 -21.90 24.80 -1.27
N PRO A 779 -22.38 26.06 -1.26
CA PRO A 779 -23.48 26.49 -0.38
C PRO A 779 -24.76 25.66 -0.52
N GLU A 780 -25.08 25.22 -1.74
CA GLU A 780 -26.25 24.38 -2.03
C GLU A 780 -26.23 23.02 -1.30
N GLU A 781 -25.03 22.52 -0.97
CA GLU A 781 -24.82 21.21 -0.37
C GLU A 781 -24.78 21.25 1.16
N VAL A 782 -24.66 22.44 1.77
CA VAL A 782 -24.69 22.59 3.23
C VAL A 782 -26.00 22.03 3.80
N LYS A 783 -27.13 22.22 3.11
CA LYS A 783 -28.44 21.65 3.50
C LYS A 783 -28.47 20.12 3.50
N LYS A 784 -27.64 19.48 2.67
CA LYS A 784 -27.52 18.01 2.63
C LYS A 784 -26.72 17.50 3.83
N LEU A 785 -25.82 18.31 4.36
CA LEU A 785 -25.04 17.99 5.56
C LEU A 785 -25.81 18.25 6.85
N SER A 786 -26.85 19.08 6.85
CA SER A 786 -27.63 19.38 8.05
C SER A 786 -28.70 18.31 8.38
N HIS A 787 -28.93 17.34 7.48
CA HIS A 787 -29.89 16.25 7.67
C HIS A 787 -29.17 14.89 7.64
N PRO A 788 -29.40 14.00 8.62
CA PRO A 788 -28.87 12.64 8.59
C PRO A 788 -29.35 11.92 7.33
N SER A 789 -28.41 11.42 6.52
CA SER A 789 -28.71 10.62 5.33
C SER A 789 -28.23 9.19 5.53
N LYS A 790 -29.04 8.23 5.07
CA LYS A 790 -28.68 6.80 5.07
C LYS A 790 -27.40 6.62 4.25
N GLU A 791 -26.40 5.98 4.83
CA GLU A 791 -25.16 5.68 4.14
C GLU A 791 -25.40 4.62 3.06
N GLU A 792 -24.89 4.87 1.85
CA GLU A 792 -24.90 3.87 0.78
C GLU A 792 -23.78 2.84 1.01
N ARG A 793 -24.14 1.68 1.55
CA ARG A 793 -23.17 0.64 1.94
C ARG A 793 -22.96 -0.42 0.86
N SER A 794 -22.80 -0.03 -0.40
CA SER A 794 -22.40 -0.97 -1.46
C SER A 794 -20.91 -1.33 -1.32
N LEU A 795 -20.58 -2.60 -1.62
CA LEU A 795 -19.21 -3.10 -1.56
C LEU A 795 -18.44 -2.76 -2.84
N ARG A 796 -17.22 -2.22 -2.69
CA ARG A 796 -16.37 -1.77 -3.81
C ARG A 796 -14.92 -2.20 -3.62
N ILE A 797 -14.33 -2.79 -4.66
CA ILE A 797 -12.91 -3.14 -4.73
C ILE A 797 -12.16 -2.03 -5.46
N LEU A 798 -11.41 -1.20 -4.73
CA LEU A 798 -10.79 0.01 -5.26
C LEU A 798 -9.27 -0.13 -5.40
N THR A 799 -8.66 0.72 -6.23
CA THR A 799 -7.20 0.83 -6.30
C THR A 799 -6.68 1.84 -5.28
N GLN A 800 -5.48 1.61 -4.73
CA GLN A 800 -4.84 2.60 -3.84
C GLN A 800 -4.53 3.96 -4.51
N SER A 801 -4.50 4.01 -5.85
CA SER A 801 -4.34 5.25 -6.63
C SER A 801 -5.62 6.06 -6.76
N ASP A 802 -6.78 5.47 -6.46
CA ASP A 802 -8.07 6.13 -6.62
C ASP A 802 -8.11 7.40 -5.76
N PRO A 803 -8.57 8.55 -6.30
CA PRO A 803 -8.64 9.80 -5.56
C PRO A 803 -9.39 9.68 -4.22
N TYR A 804 -10.46 8.88 -4.16
CA TYR A 804 -11.21 8.62 -2.93
C TYR A 804 -10.35 7.90 -1.90
N VAL A 805 -9.71 6.79 -2.29
CA VAL A 805 -8.84 5.99 -1.41
C VAL A 805 -7.63 6.79 -0.95
N SER A 806 -7.05 7.61 -1.84
CA SER A 806 -5.89 8.44 -1.53
C SER A 806 -6.14 9.43 -0.40
N ARG A 807 -7.39 9.92 -0.27
CA ARG A 807 -7.83 10.82 0.82
C ARG A 807 -7.84 10.12 2.17
N PHE A 808 -8.21 8.84 2.20
CA PHE A 808 -8.34 8.02 3.41
C PHE A 808 -7.21 6.99 3.55
N ILE A 809 -6.08 7.18 2.84
CA ILE A 809 -5.02 6.17 2.75
C ILE A 809 -4.42 5.80 4.11
N TRP A 810 -4.44 6.73 5.07
CA TRP A 810 -3.99 6.50 6.44
C TRP A 810 -4.93 5.57 7.20
N GLU A 811 -6.25 5.77 7.09
CA GLU A 811 -7.28 4.91 7.68
C GLU A 811 -7.18 3.49 7.10
N VAL A 812 -7.10 3.39 5.76
CA VAL A 812 -6.91 2.11 5.04
C VAL A 812 -5.67 1.37 5.54
N ARG A 813 -4.53 2.07 5.65
CA ARG A 813 -3.27 1.46 6.11
C ARG A 813 -3.24 1.11 7.58
N SER A 814 -4.09 1.76 8.40
CA SER A 814 -4.22 1.46 9.82
C SER A 814 -5.06 0.21 10.05
N ILE A 815 -6.09 0.00 9.22
CA ILE A 815 -7.03 -1.12 9.36
C ILE A 815 -6.54 -2.38 8.63
N LEU A 816 -6.05 -2.22 7.39
CA LEU A 816 -5.73 -3.35 6.51
C LEU A 816 -4.22 -3.68 6.45
N ASP A 817 -3.42 -3.05 7.31
CA ASP A 817 -1.94 -3.02 7.27
C ASP A 817 -1.35 -2.45 5.97
N ARG A 818 -0.06 -2.15 5.95
CA ARG A 818 0.62 -1.67 4.74
C ARG A 818 0.94 -2.84 3.80
N GLY A 819 0.55 -2.74 2.54
CA GLY A 819 0.88 -3.72 1.51
C GLY A 819 0.43 -3.28 0.11
N TRP A 820 0.82 -4.04 -0.92
CA TRP A 820 0.38 -3.83 -2.30
C TRP A 820 -0.86 -4.68 -2.57
N TYR A 821 -2.03 -4.19 -2.17
CA TYR A 821 -3.32 -4.87 -2.35
C TYR A 821 -4.38 -3.90 -2.87
N LEU A 822 -5.47 -4.45 -3.39
CA LEU A 822 -6.69 -3.69 -3.68
C LEU A 822 -7.55 -3.62 -2.40
N PRO A 823 -7.73 -2.45 -1.78
CA PRO A 823 -8.63 -2.33 -0.63
C PRO A 823 -10.08 -2.55 -1.04
N VAL A 824 -10.80 -3.27 -0.19
CA VAL A 824 -12.24 -3.52 -0.28
C VAL A 824 -12.94 -2.61 0.71
N PHE A 825 -13.86 -1.79 0.21
CA PHE A 825 -14.66 -0.87 0.98
C PHE A 825 -16.11 -1.34 1.04
N LYS A 826 -16.75 -1.17 2.20
CA LYS A 826 -18.18 -1.30 2.40
C LYS A 826 -18.71 0.06 2.85
N GLY A 827 -19.39 0.77 1.95
CA GLY A 827 -19.65 2.20 2.16
C GLY A 827 -18.33 2.96 2.28
N VAL A 828 -18.17 3.75 3.33
CA VAL A 828 -16.91 4.50 3.56
C VAL A 828 -15.84 3.71 4.33
N ASP A 829 -16.18 2.52 4.84
CA ASP A 829 -15.31 1.73 5.71
C ASP A 829 -14.43 0.76 4.90
N PRO A 830 -13.09 0.74 5.12
CA PRO A 830 -12.25 -0.32 4.57
C PRO A 830 -12.45 -1.61 5.37
N VAL A 831 -12.97 -2.66 4.73
CA VAL A 831 -13.36 -3.92 5.38
C VAL A 831 -12.49 -5.11 5.00
N GLY A 832 -11.74 -5.02 3.90
CA GLY A 832 -10.94 -6.16 3.43
C GLY A 832 -9.90 -5.79 2.39
N LYS A 833 -9.12 -6.77 1.93
CA LYS A 833 -8.04 -6.57 0.95
C LYS A 833 -7.88 -7.75 0.00
N VAL A 834 -7.53 -7.45 -1.24
CA VAL A 834 -7.25 -8.45 -2.28
C VAL A 834 -5.78 -8.37 -2.72
N LEU A 835 -5.05 -9.42 -2.33
CA LEU A 835 -3.72 -9.87 -2.76
C LEU A 835 -3.62 -10.34 -4.21
N MET A 836 -3.75 -9.48 -5.22
CA MET A 836 -3.65 -9.93 -6.62
C MET A 836 -2.67 -9.15 -7.50
N PHE A 837 -2.05 -9.85 -8.46
CA PHE A 837 -1.22 -9.24 -9.50
C PHE A 837 -1.22 -10.08 -10.77
N LYS A 838 -1.01 -9.43 -11.91
CA LYS A 838 -0.88 -10.09 -13.21
C LYS A 838 0.49 -10.76 -13.29
N VAL A 839 0.51 -12.08 -13.48
CA VAL A 839 1.72 -12.88 -13.73
C VAL A 839 1.62 -13.47 -15.12
N ASN A 840 2.51 -13.05 -16.01
CA ASN A 840 2.44 -13.45 -17.42
C ASN A 840 1.05 -13.18 -18.02
N ASP A 841 0.29 -14.25 -18.24
CA ASP A 841 -0.99 -14.28 -18.94
C ASP A 841 -2.17 -14.71 -18.03
N TYR A 842 -1.97 -14.75 -16.70
CA TYR A 842 -3.02 -15.03 -15.70
C TYR A 842 -2.97 -14.06 -14.50
N LEU A 843 -4.05 -14.01 -13.72
CA LEU A 843 -4.11 -13.31 -12.44
C LEU A 843 -3.71 -14.27 -11.31
N GLU A 844 -2.61 -13.95 -10.62
CA GLU A 844 -2.25 -14.65 -9.39
C GLU A 844 -2.89 -13.91 -8.21
N ILE A 845 -3.80 -14.60 -7.52
CA ILE A 845 -4.43 -14.16 -6.29
C ILE A 845 -3.79 -14.95 -5.17
N LYS A 846 -2.84 -14.31 -4.48
CA LYS A 846 -2.11 -14.95 -3.38
C LYS A 846 -3.00 -15.19 -2.19
N ASP A 847 -3.70 -14.15 -1.76
CA ASP A 847 -4.56 -14.18 -0.59
C ASP A 847 -5.62 -13.08 -0.69
N MET A 848 -6.77 -13.27 -0.04
CA MET A 848 -7.83 -12.27 0.07
C MET A 848 -8.39 -12.31 1.48
N HIS A 849 -8.47 -11.15 2.13
CA HIS A 849 -8.99 -11.03 3.49
C HIS A 849 -10.32 -10.30 3.45
N ILE A 850 -11.42 -11.04 3.65
CA ILE A 850 -12.80 -10.56 3.58
C ILE A 850 -13.60 -11.17 4.74
N PRO A 851 -14.31 -10.37 5.55
CA PRO A 851 -15.20 -10.90 6.57
C PRO A 851 -16.34 -11.74 5.99
N TYR A 852 -16.69 -12.85 6.64
CA TYR A 852 -17.67 -13.81 6.13
C TYR A 852 -19.06 -13.20 5.91
N ALA A 853 -19.45 -12.23 6.75
CA ALA A 853 -20.71 -11.50 6.62
C ALA A 853 -20.88 -10.74 5.30
N TYR A 854 -19.77 -10.46 4.58
CA TYR A 854 -19.78 -9.73 3.30
C TYR A 854 -19.36 -10.59 2.11
N LEU A 855 -19.24 -11.90 2.29
CA LEU A 855 -18.65 -12.80 1.29
C LEU A 855 -19.43 -12.81 -0.02
N ASP A 856 -20.77 -12.91 0.02
CA ASP A 856 -21.58 -12.96 -1.20
C ASP A 856 -21.53 -11.64 -1.99
N GLU A 857 -21.62 -10.50 -1.30
CA GLU A 857 -21.47 -9.19 -1.93
C GLU A 857 -20.07 -8.99 -2.52
N PHE A 858 -19.05 -9.48 -1.81
CA PHE A 858 -17.68 -9.47 -2.29
C PHE A 858 -17.54 -10.32 -3.56
N CYS A 859 -18.11 -11.51 -3.61
CA CYS A 859 -18.10 -12.38 -4.78
C CYS A 859 -18.69 -11.68 -6.01
N ILE A 860 -19.81 -10.95 -5.88
CA ILE A 860 -20.40 -10.16 -6.97
C ILE A 860 -19.43 -9.07 -7.47
N ALA A 861 -18.86 -8.28 -6.54
CA ALA A 861 -17.92 -7.21 -6.90
C ALA A 861 -16.62 -7.77 -7.51
N PHE A 862 -16.18 -8.93 -7.01
CA PHE A 862 -14.97 -9.60 -7.46
C PHE A 862 -15.16 -10.27 -8.83
N GLU A 863 -16.33 -10.85 -9.09
CA GLU A 863 -16.69 -11.36 -10.40
C GLU A 863 -16.65 -10.25 -11.46
N LYS A 864 -17.29 -9.09 -11.18
CA LYS A 864 -17.22 -7.93 -12.08
C LYS A 864 -15.79 -7.50 -12.39
N LEU A 865 -14.90 -7.56 -11.39
CA LEU A 865 -13.48 -7.25 -11.57
C LEU A 865 -12.76 -8.30 -12.44
N LEU A 866 -13.02 -9.60 -12.20
CA LEU A 866 -12.42 -10.70 -12.96
C LEU A 866 -12.89 -10.72 -14.42
N GLU A 867 -14.18 -10.48 -14.67
CA GLU A 867 -14.73 -10.36 -16.02
C GLU A 867 -14.08 -9.20 -16.78
N ASN A 868 -13.90 -8.04 -16.15
CA ASN A 868 -13.21 -6.92 -16.76
C ASN A 868 -11.75 -7.25 -17.11
N HIS A 869 -11.05 -8.05 -16.29
CA HIS A 869 -9.68 -8.46 -16.59
C HIS A 869 -9.55 -9.37 -17.83
N SER A 870 -10.62 -10.08 -18.22
CA SER A 870 -10.63 -10.87 -19.46
C SER A 870 -10.38 -10.03 -20.71
N ASP A 871 -10.91 -8.79 -20.74
CA ASP A 871 -10.69 -7.81 -21.82
C ASP A 871 -9.19 -7.43 -21.97
N GLN A 872 -8.38 -7.60 -20.91
CA GLN A 872 -6.93 -7.34 -20.92
C GLN A 872 -6.07 -8.55 -21.33
N LEU A 873 -6.66 -9.52 -22.01
CA LEU A 873 -6.01 -10.77 -22.40
C LEU A 873 -5.67 -11.67 -21.19
N VAL A 874 -6.41 -11.55 -20.08
CA VAL A 874 -6.17 -12.31 -18.84
C VAL A 874 -7.45 -13.00 -18.36
N ASP A 875 -7.67 -14.23 -18.83
CA ASP A 875 -8.94 -14.95 -18.58
C ASP A 875 -8.84 -15.97 -17.45
N VAL A 876 -7.62 -16.29 -17.04
CA VAL A 876 -7.36 -17.28 -15.99
C VAL A 876 -7.01 -16.57 -14.70
N ALA A 877 -7.67 -16.95 -13.62
CA ALA A 877 -7.35 -16.49 -12.28
C ALA A 877 -7.04 -17.69 -11.38
N VAL A 878 -5.97 -17.58 -10.60
CA VAL A 878 -5.48 -18.64 -9.71
C VAL A 878 -5.46 -18.13 -8.28
N LEU A 879 -6.24 -18.76 -7.41
CA LEU A 879 -6.35 -18.45 -6.00
C LEU A 879 -5.60 -19.49 -5.16
N SER A 880 -4.75 -19.02 -4.25
CA SER A 880 -3.95 -19.89 -3.36
C SER A 880 -4.46 -19.91 -1.91
N GLN A 881 -4.84 -18.76 -1.35
CA GLN A 881 -5.29 -18.63 0.04
C GLN A 881 -6.56 -17.77 0.16
N PHE A 882 -7.43 -18.22 1.07
CA PHE A 882 -8.66 -17.67 1.61
C PHE A 882 -8.53 -17.13 3.05
N ASN A 883 -8.55 -15.83 3.37
CA ASN A 883 -8.43 -15.36 4.77
C ASN A 883 -7.19 -15.95 5.51
N GLY A 884 -6.07 -16.14 4.80
CA GLY A 884 -4.86 -16.77 5.33
C GLY A 884 -4.91 -18.31 5.44
N VAL A 885 -6.03 -18.94 5.11
CA VAL A 885 -6.21 -20.40 5.07
C VAL A 885 -6.00 -20.92 3.64
N PRO A 886 -5.27 -22.04 3.43
CA PRO A 886 -5.15 -22.66 2.11
C PRO A 886 -6.51 -23.03 1.52
N VAL A 887 -6.70 -22.86 0.21
CA VAL A 887 -7.99 -23.15 -0.45
C VAL A 887 -8.46 -24.61 -0.35
N THR A 888 -7.55 -25.54 -0.05
CA THR A 888 -7.85 -26.96 0.19
C THR A 888 -8.57 -27.22 1.51
N GLU A 889 -8.39 -26.32 2.47
CA GLU A 889 -8.92 -26.43 3.84
C GLU A 889 -10.09 -25.48 4.10
N LEU A 890 -10.61 -24.83 3.05
CA LEU A 890 -11.73 -23.92 3.17
C LEU A 890 -13.02 -24.62 3.61
N GLU A 891 -13.76 -23.93 4.47
CA GLU A 891 -15.11 -24.33 4.86
C GLU A 891 -16.05 -24.39 3.65
N LYS A 892 -17.08 -25.24 3.78
CA LYS A 892 -17.98 -25.57 2.67
C LYS A 892 -18.68 -24.33 2.08
N ASP A 893 -19.10 -23.39 2.92
CA ASP A 893 -19.84 -22.20 2.47
C ASP A 893 -18.91 -21.23 1.72
N SER A 894 -17.70 -21.01 2.24
CA SER A 894 -16.68 -20.20 1.57
C SER A 894 -16.27 -20.78 0.23
N LYS A 895 -16.13 -22.11 0.18
CA LYS A 895 -15.85 -22.83 -1.06
C LYS A 895 -16.99 -22.68 -2.07
N ASN A 896 -18.25 -22.88 -1.65
CA ASN A 896 -19.42 -22.73 -2.51
C ASN A 896 -19.54 -21.30 -3.07
N ALA A 897 -19.27 -20.28 -2.26
CA ALA A 897 -19.28 -18.89 -2.69
C ALA A 897 -18.23 -18.62 -3.79
N LEU A 898 -17.02 -19.12 -3.64
CA LEU A 898 -15.97 -19.01 -4.66
C LEU A 898 -16.28 -19.85 -5.91
N GLU A 899 -16.87 -21.03 -5.74
CA GLU A 899 -17.32 -21.87 -6.87
C GLU A 899 -18.45 -21.20 -7.67
N SER A 900 -19.31 -20.43 -7.02
CA SER A 900 -20.41 -19.70 -7.68
C SER A 900 -19.92 -18.67 -8.71
N ILE A 901 -18.75 -18.07 -8.48
CA ILE A 901 -18.07 -17.15 -9.40
C ILE A 901 -17.05 -17.86 -10.31
N GLY A 902 -17.18 -19.18 -10.48
CA GLY A 902 -16.46 -19.97 -11.49
C GLY A 902 -15.07 -20.49 -11.10
N PHE A 903 -14.65 -20.39 -9.83
CA PHE A 903 -13.44 -21.07 -9.38
C PHE A 903 -13.68 -22.58 -9.20
N LYS A 904 -12.71 -23.40 -9.57
CA LYS A 904 -12.73 -24.86 -9.32
C LYS A 904 -11.45 -25.30 -8.63
N LEU A 905 -11.54 -26.21 -7.67
CA LEU A 905 -10.36 -26.74 -6.98
C LEU A 905 -9.53 -27.62 -7.92
N ALA A 906 -8.22 -27.35 -8.01
CA ALA A 906 -7.26 -28.06 -8.82
C ALA A 906 -5.91 -28.17 -8.07
N GLY A 907 -5.66 -29.32 -7.44
CA GLY A 907 -4.49 -29.52 -6.59
C GLY A 907 -4.57 -28.66 -5.32
N GLU A 908 -3.51 -27.88 -5.05
CA GLU A 908 -3.41 -26.98 -3.90
C GLU A 908 -4.02 -25.58 -4.17
N ARG A 909 -4.65 -25.36 -5.33
CA ARG A 909 -5.12 -24.04 -5.78
C ARG A 909 -6.54 -24.11 -6.33
N MET A 910 -7.23 -22.98 -6.36
CA MET A 910 -8.51 -22.82 -7.07
C MET A 910 -8.31 -22.02 -8.35
N ILE A 911 -8.89 -22.45 -9.45
CA ILE A 911 -8.65 -21.88 -10.78
C ILE A 911 -9.98 -21.55 -11.45
N ARG A 912 -10.10 -20.32 -11.96
CA ARG A 912 -11.21 -19.86 -12.80
C ARG A 912 -10.74 -19.78 -14.25
N GLY A 913 -11.56 -20.21 -15.20
CA GLY A 913 -11.34 -20.01 -16.64
C GLY A 913 -10.40 -21.00 -17.34
N GLY A 914 -10.06 -22.15 -16.76
CA GLY A 914 -9.24 -23.18 -17.43
C GLY A 914 -9.30 -24.56 -16.78
N ILE A 915 -9.06 -25.60 -17.57
CA ILE A 915 -8.97 -27.00 -17.11
C ILE A 915 -7.50 -27.32 -16.80
N VAL A 916 -7.25 -28.00 -15.67
CA VAL A 916 -5.89 -28.39 -15.28
C VAL A 916 -5.73 -29.90 -15.32
N ASP A 917 -5.13 -30.37 -16.41
CA ASP A 917 -4.52 -31.71 -16.53
C ASP A 917 -3.09 -31.56 -17.07
N PRO A 918 -2.11 -31.26 -16.19
CA PRO A 918 -0.76 -30.93 -16.62
C PRO A 918 -0.02 -32.20 -17.07
N GLN A 919 0.37 -32.24 -18.33
CA GLN A 919 1.19 -33.30 -18.91
C GLN A 919 2.69 -32.98 -18.77
N PRO A 920 3.58 -33.99 -18.64
CA PRO A 920 5.02 -33.80 -18.77
C PRO A 920 5.38 -33.05 -20.07
N LYS A 921 6.31 -32.10 -19.97
CA LYS A 921 6.71 -31.23 -21.09
C LYS A 921 7.25 -32.02 -22.28
N GLU A 922 7.93 -33.12 -22.01
CA GLU A 922 8.54 -33.99 -23.03
C GLU A 922 7.48 -34.59 -23.97
N ILE A 923 6.27 -34.83 -23.48
CA ILE A 923 5.17 -35.40 -24.29
C ILE A 923 4.70 -34.37 -25.33
N ALA A 924 4.48 -33.13 -24.90
CA ALA A 924 4.09 -32.04 -25.79
C ALA A 924 5.17 -31.74 -26.84
N GLU A 925 6.46 -31.74 -26.42
CA GLU A 925 7.59 -31.52 -27.33
C GLU A 925 7.79 -32.69 -28.32
N ARG A 926 7.55 -33.95 -27.92
CA ARG A 926 7.57 -35.11 -28.83
C ARG A 926 6.51 -35.00 -29.93
N ALA A 927 5.28 -34.65 -29.56
CA ALA A 927 4.22 -34.44 -30.54
C ALA A 927 4.56 -33.30 -31.51
N LEU A 928 5.15 -32.22 -30.98
CA LEU A 928 5.60 -31.09 -31.79
C LEU A 928 6.64 -31.54 -32.84
N PHE A 929 7.67 -32.26 -32.41
CA PHE A 929 8.72 -32.72 -33.33
C PHE A 929 8.22 -33.76 -34.34
N HIS A 930 7.26 -34.60 -33.96
CA HIS A 930 6.63 -35.56 -34.87
C HIS A 930 5.79 -34.85 -35.94
N ARG A 931 4.99 -33.86 -35.56
CA ARG A 931 4.16 -33.09 -36.48
C ARG A 931 4.97 -32.24 -37.45
N HIS A 932 6.12 -31.72 -37.01
CA HIS A 932 7.02 -30.91 -37.85
C HIS A 932 8.13 -31.71 -38.55
N HIS A 933 7.99 -33.04 -38.63
CA HIS A 933 8.90 -33.95 -39.36
C HIS A 933 10.36 -33.96 -38.85
N LEU A 934 10.61 -33.58 -37.60
CA LEU A 934 11.95 -33.62 -36.99
C LEU A 934 12.22 -34.92 -36.23
N HIS A 935 11.16 -35.64 -35.86
CA HIS A 935 11.27 -36.95 -35.20
C HIS A 935 11.68 -38.04 -36.20
N GLN A 936 12.53 -38.99 -35.79
CA GLN A 936 13.10 -39.99 -36.70
C GLN A 936 12.06 -40.82 -37.49
N ASN A 937 10.89 -41.12 -36.90
CA ASN A 937 9.81 -41.87 -37.56
C ASN A 937 8.89 -41.00 -38.45
N SER A 938 9.10 -39.69 -38.49
CA SER A 938 8.25 -38.73 -39.21
C SER A 938 8.99 -37.97 -40.31
N ARG A 939 10.28 -38.24 -40.50
CA ARG A 939 11.09 -37.57 -41.52
C ARG A 939 10.60 -37.96 -42.90
N LEU A 940 10.70 -37.03 -43.83
CA LEU A 940 10.27 -37.17 -45.21
C LEU A 940 11.35 -37.86 -46.05
N GLU A 941 10.98 -38.52 -47.14
CA GLU A 941 11.90 -39.40 -47.87
C GLU A 941 13.08 -38.62 -48.48
N ASN A 942 12.83 -37.40 -48.95
CA ASN A 942 13.79 -36.59 -49.71
C ASN A 942 13.67 -35.08 -49.41
N GLU A 943 14.67 -34.32 -49.83
CA GLU A 943 14.74 -32.86 -49.65
C GLU A 943 13.63 -32.08 -50.39
N ILE A 944 13.04 -32.63 -51.46
CA ILE A 944 11.98 -31.98 -52.25
C ILE A 944 10.66 -32.01 -51.49
N GLU A 945 10.32 -33.15 -50.89
CA GLU A 945 9.16 -33.29 -50.00
C GLU A 945 9.31 -32.38 -48.79
N ALA A 946 10.50 -32.33 -48.17
CA ALA A 946 10.79 -31.41 -47.08
C ALA A 946 10.59 -29.95 -47.49
N LEU A 947 11.04 -29.55 -48.68
CA LEU A 947 10.80 -28.22 -49.22
C LEU A 947 9.31 -27.93 -49.45
N SER A 948 8.54 -28.91 -49.95
CA SER A 948 7.11 -28.76 -50.22
C SER A 948 6.24 -28.66 -48.97
N SER A 949 6.67 -29.27 -47.87
CA SER A 949 5.96 -29.23 -46.58
C SER A 949 6.05 -27.86 -45.88
N LEU A 950 7.07 -27.05 -46.21
CA LEU A 950 7.31 -25.74 -45.61
C LEU A 950 6.90 -24.61 -46.56
N GLN A 951 6.32 -23.55 -46.03
CA GLN A 951 5.98 -22.35 -46.82
C GLN A 951 7.20 -21.46 -47.09
N GLU A 952 8.16 -21.45 -46.15
CA GLU A 952 9.38 -20.64 -46.23
C GLU A 952 10.57 -21.36 -45.58
N VAL A 953 11.76 -21.18 -46.16
CA VAL A 953 13.00 -21.83 -45.71
C VAL A 953 14.14 -20.83 -45.68
N ARG A 954 14.96 -20.83 -44.63
CA ARG A 954 16.07 -19.90 -44.50
C ARG A 954 17.40 -20.45 -45.02
N ASP A 955 17.71 -21.71 -44.73
CA ASP A 955 18.96 -22.35 -45.11
C ASP A 955 18.83 -23.89 -45.20
N ASP A 956 19.89 -24.55 -45.67
CA ASP A 956 19.98 -26.00 -45.76
C ASP A 956 19.85 -26.72 -44.42
N PHE A 957 20.24 -26.08 -43.31
CA PHE A 957 20.17 -26.68 -41.97
C PHE A 957 18.72 -26.95 -41.55
N GLY A 958 17.81 -26.02 -41.82
CA GLY A 958 16.39 -26.20 -41.52
C GLY A 958 15.72 -27.33 -42.32
N LEU A 959 16.14 -27.58 -43.57
CA LEU A 959 15.57 -28.66 -44.39
C LEU A 959 16.14 -30.03 -44.04
N ARG A 960 17.46 -30.12 -43.84
CA ARG A 960 18.13 -31.40 -43.60
C ARG A 960 17.58 -32.12 -42.38
N GLY A 961 17.15 -31.39 -41.34
CA GLY A 961 16.51 -31.99 -40.16
C GLY A 961 15.26 -32.81 -40.50
N ARG A 962 14.55 -32.45 -41.57
CA ARG A 962 13.24 -33.02 -41.95
C ARG A 962 13.28 -34.12 -43.01
N SER A 963 14.43 -34.37 -43.64
CA SER A 963 14.56 -35.41 -44.67
C SER A 963 15.51 -36.54 -44.25
N GLU A 964 15.21 -37.77 -44.67
CA GLU A 964 16.09 -38.92 -44.48
C GLU A 964 17.32 -38.84 -45.38
N LEU A 965 17.10 -38.49 -46.65
CA LEU A 965 18.14 -38.22 -47.64
C LEU A 965 18.21 -36.71 -47.92
N TYR A 966 19.42 -36.18 -48.04
CA TYR A 966 19.67 -34.78 -48.42
C TYR A 966 20.85 -34.71 -49.37
N ARG A 967 20.61 -34.54 -50.67
CA ARG A 967 21.65 -34.57 -51.73
C ARG A 967 21.83 -33.24 -52.44
N VAL A 968 20.76 -32.48 -52.60
CA VAL A 968 20.72 -31.21 -53.34
C VAL A 968 20.65 -30.04 -52.37
N SER A 969 21.46 -29.00 -52.60
CA SER A 969 21.44 -27.80 -51.76
C SER A 969 20.24 -26.88 -52.06
N LEU A 970 19.85 -26.06 -51.09
CA LEU A 970 18.73 -25.12 -51.19
C LEU A 970 18.90 -24.17 -52.37
N LYS A 971 20.13 -23.73 -52.69
CA LYS A 971 20.40 -22.86 -53.84
C LYS A 971 20.06 -23.52 -55.17
N ASN A 972 20.33 -24.82 -55.31
CA ASN A 972 20.00 -25.57 -56.52
C ASN A 972 18.49 -25.86 -56.59
N MET A 973 17.87 -26.19 -55.45
CA MET A 973 16.42 -26.37 -55.35
C MET A 973 15.65 -25.07 -55.66
N ALA A 974 16.14 -23.92 -55.19
CA ALA A 974 15.57 -22.62 -55.48
C ALA A 974 15.56 -22.32 -56.99
N SER A 975 16.60 -22.74 -57.72
CA SER A 975 16.63 -22.61 -59.18
C SER A 975 15.67 -23.58 -59.88
N ALA A 976 15.47 -24.79 -59.35
CA ALA A 976 14.58 -25.79 -59.93
C ALA A 976 13.10 -25.44 -59.73
N HIS A 977 12.74 -24.91 -58.55
CA HIS A 977 11.37 -24.56 -58.16
C HIS A 977 11.05 -23.06 -58.26
N GLN A 978 11.92 -22.26 -58.89
CA GLN A 978 11.73 -20.82 -59.11
C GLN A 978 11.41 -20.06 -57.81
N LEU A 979 12.12 -20.37 -56.73
CA LEU A 979 11.95 -19.69 -55.45
C LEU A 979 12.61 -18.32 -55.47
N HIS A 980 12.01 -17.39 -54.75
CA HIS A 980 12.49 -16.03 -54.59
C HIS A 980 13.03 -15.85 -53.17
N GLN A 981 13.99 -14.95 -53.00
CA GLN A 981 14.55 -14.58 -51.71
C GLN A 981 13.98 -13.24 -51.25
N GLY A 982 13.30 -13.24 -50.11
CA GLY A 982 12.62 -12.06 -49.57
C GLY A 982 12.61 -12.05 -48.04
N ILE A 983 11.94 -11.07 -47.44
CA ILE A 983 11.82 -10.95 -45.98
C ILE A 983 10.46 -11.49 -45.53
N ASN A 984 10.44 -12.35 -44.51
CA ASN A 984 9.20 -12.87 -43.91
C ASN A 984 8.57 -11.92 -42.87
N LEU A 985 7.44 -12.30 -42.26
CA LEU A 985 6.76 -11.48 -41.24
C LEU A 985 7.56 -11.31 -39.92
N ARG A 986 8.64 -12.08 -39.76
CA ARG A 986 9.55 -12.03 -38.60
C ARG A 986 10.80 -11.19 -38.86
N GLY A 987 10.96 -10.64 -40.07
CA GLY A 987 12.11 -9.81 -40.45
C GLY A 987 13.35 -10.61 -40.88
N HIS A 988 13.23 -11.92 -41.11
CA HIS A 988 14.32 -12.77 -41.59
C HIS A 988 14.27 -12.93 -43.11
N GLN A 989 15.45 -13.03 -43.72
CA GLN A 989 15.59 -13.33 -45.15
C GLN A 989 15.37 -14.84 -45.38
N VAL A 990 14.42 -15.20 -46.25
CA VAL A 990 13.98 -16.56 -46.53
C VAL A 990 13.77 -16.79 -48.03
N TRP A 991 13.78 -18.05 -48.44
CA TRP A 991 13.39 -18.55 -49.75
C TRP A 991 11.94 -19.04 -49.71
N ALA A 992 11.10 -18.57 -50.63
CA ALA A 992 9.71 -19.00 -50.76
C ALA A 992 9.19 -18.77 -52.19
N SER A 993 7.98 -19.26 -52.49
CA SER A 993 7.32 -18.99 -53.77
C SER A 993 6.92 -17.50 -53.87
N TYR A 994 6.74 -17.02 -55.10
CA TYR A 994 6.24 -15.65 -55.33
C TYR A 994 4.84 -15.44 -54.71
N ASP A 995 3.96 -16.45 -54.82
CA ASP A 995 2.60 -16.43 -54.25
C ASP A 995 2.61 -16.26 -52.72
N HIS A 996 3.59 -16.88 -52.03
CA HIS A 996 3.78 -16.70 -50.60
C HIS A 996 4.13 -15.25 -50.27
N PHE A 997 5.10 -14.63 -50.96
CA PHE A 997 5.45 -13.22 -50.72
C PHE A 997 4.31 -12.24 -51.04
N SER A 998 3.52 -12.53 -52.09
CA SER A 998 2.30 -11.76 -52.41
C SER A 998 1.27 -11.83 -51.28
N THR A 999 1.12 -13.02 -50.68
CA THR A 999 0.26 -13.25 -49.50
C THR A 999 0.81 -12.52 -48.27
N LEU A 1000 2.13 -12.59 -48.00
CA LEU A 1000 2.75 -11.88 -46.89
C LEU A 1000 2.63 -10.35 -47.03
N LEU A 1001 2.71 -9.83 -48.25
CA LEU A 1001 2.53 -8.42 -48.54
C LEU A 1001 1.08 -7.97 -48.28
N ALA A 1002 0.10 -8.77 -48.73
CA ALA A 1002 -1.30 -8.54 -48.42
C ALA A 1002 -1.58 -8.56 -46.90
N ILE A 1003 -0.95 -9.46 -46.15
CA ILE A 1003 -1.03 -9.51 -44.67
C ILE A 1003 -0.47 -8.24 -44.04
N ARG A 1004 0.65 -7.71 -44.55
CA ARG A 1004 1.29 -6.50 -44.01
C ARG A 1004 0.42 -5.26 -44.19
N GLY A 1005 -0.32 -5.17 -45.31
CA GLY A 1005 -1.23 -4.06 -45.60
C GLY A 1005 -0.53 -2.69 -45.61
N MET A 1006 0.77 -2.64 -45.91
CA MET A 1006 1.53 -1.40 -46.01
C MET A 1006 1.61 -0.98 -47.47
N GLU A 1007 1.44 0.31 -47.74
CA GLU A 1007 1.70 0.87 -49.06
C GLU A 1007 3.22 1.05 -49.29
N PRO A 1008 3.66 1.01 -50.56
CA PRO A 1008 5.04 1.31 -50.90
C PRO A 1008 5.33 2.80 -50.67
N ASP A 1009 6.61 3.11 -50.45
CA ASP A 1009 7.08 4.49 -50.33
C ASP A 1009 6.86 5.24 -51.66
N GLU A 1010 6.18 6.39 -51.61
CA GLU A 1010 5.81 7.17 -52.81
C GLU A 1010 7.04 7.55 -53.64
N ASP A 1011 8.15 7.88 -52.98
CA ASP A 1011 9.42 8.25 -53.63
C ASP A 1011 10.09 7.06 -54.36
N LEU A 1012 9.61 5.83 -54.15
CA LEU A 1012 10.20 4.60 -54.69
C LEU A 1012 9.29 3.85 -55.67
N LEU A 1013 8.16 4.45 -56.07
CA LEU A 1013 7.22 3.86 -57.03
C LEU A 1013 7.87 3.58 -58.39
N ASP A 1014 8.67 4.52 -58.91
CA ASP A 1014 9.40 4.38 -60.17
C ASP A 1014 10.34 3.16 -60.19
N VAL A 1015 10.89 2.82 -59.02
CA VAL A 1015 11.75 1.64 -58.86
C VAL A 1015 10.92 0.37 -59.00
N LEU A 1016 9.73 0.32 -58.40
CA LEU A 1016 8.84 -0.84 -58.47
C LEU A 1016 8.33 -1.08 -59.89
N GLU A 1017 7.94 -0.03 -60.61
CA GLU A 1017 7.47 -0.10 -62.00
C GLU A 1017 8.57 -0.64 -62.93
N PHE A 1018 9.82 -0.19 -62.76
CA PHE A 1018 10.95 -0.72 -63.52
C PHE A 1018 11.13 -2.23 -63.29
N PHE A 1019 11.07 -2.68 -62.03
CA PHE A 1019 11.29 -4.08 -61.64
C PHE A 1019 10.07 -4.99 -61.81
N GLU A 1020 8.93 -4.44 -62.25
CA GLU A 1020 7.78 -5.22 -62.71
C GLU A 1020 8.04 -5.82 -64.10
N THR A 1021 8.69 -5.02 -64.97
CA THR A 1021 8.92 -5.37 -66.38
C THR A 1021 10.34 -5.87 -66.65
N ASN A 1022 11.33 -5.50 -65.82
CA ASN A 1022 12.75 -5.86 -65.96
C ASN A 1022 13.27 -6.50 -64.67
N SER A 1023 14.17 -7.49 -64.76
CA SER A 1023 14.74 -8.14 -63.56
C SER A 1023 16.23 -7.85 -63.31
N ASP A 1024 16.93 -7.25 -64.27
CA ASP A 1024 18.38 -6.99 -64.18
C ASP A 1024 18.67 -5.65 -63.47
N PRO A 1025 19.33 -5.67 -62.29
CA PRO A 1025 19.71 -4.45 -61.60
C PRO A 1025 20.77 -3.62 -62.34
N ASN A 1026 21.59 -4.22 -63.22
CA ASN A 1026 22.61 -3.47 -63.96
C ASN A 1026 22.00 -2.45 -64.92
N LEU A 1027 20.90 -2.82 -65.58
CA LEU A 1027 20.17 -1.94 -66.47
C LEU A 1027 19.60 -0.71 -65.74
N PHE A 1028 19.11 -0.89 -64.50
CA PHE A 1028 18.66 0.22 -63.66
C PHE A 1028 19.83 1.12 -63.24
N MET A 1029 20.94 0.53 -62.77
CA MET A 1029 22.13 1.26 -62.33
C MET A 1029 22.76 2.07 -63.47
N GLU A 1030 22.80 1.54 -64.70
CA GLU A 1030 23.31 2.25 -65.88
C GLU A 1030 22.41 3.43 -66.28
N ARG A 1031 21.08 3.23 -66.29
CA ARG A 1031 20.11 4.30 -66.60
C ARG A 1031 20.17 5.47 -65.63
N HIS A 1032 20.45 5.21 -64.35
CA HIS A 1032 20.50 6.22 -63.29
C HIS A 1032 21.93 6.59 -62.85
N ALA A 1033 22.96 6.16 -63.60
CA ALA A 1033 24.37 6.42 -63.31
C ALA A 1033 24.78 6.15 -61.84
N MET A 1034 24.28 5.06 -61.26
CA MET A 1034 24.37 4.78 -59.82
C MET A 1034 25.36 3.65 -59.50
N LYS A 1035 26.07 3.75 -58.37
CA LYS A 1035 26.93 2.67 -57.89
C LYS A 1035 26.14 1.59 -57.17
N ARG A 1036 26.64 0.34 -57.19
CA ARG A 1036 25.99 -0.81 -56.52
C ARG A 1036 25.72 -0.62 -55.01
N ALA A 1037 26.51 0.21 -54.32
CA ALA A 1037 26.30 0.52 -52.91
C ALA A 1037 25.14 1.50 -52.69
N GLU A 1038 24.98 2.49 -53.58
CA GLU A 1038 23.86 3.43 -53.59
C GLU A 1038 22.56 2.72 -53.97
N PHE A 1039 22.60 1.86 -54.99
CA PHE A 1039 21.45 1.05 -55.39
C PHE A 1039 20.96 0.17 -54.23
N ARG A 1040 21.87 -0.50 -53.52
CA ARG A 1040 21.51 -1.30 -52.35
C ARG A 1040 20.87 -0.48 -51.24
N LYS A 1041 21.28 0.78 -51.04
CA LYS A 1041 20.65 1.67 -50.06
C LYS A 1041 19.25 2.10 -50.52
N LEU A 1042 19.09 2.42 -51.81
CA LEU A 1042 17.82 2.82 -52.41
C LEU A 1042 16.75 1.75 -52.27
N ILE A 1043 17.07 0.49 -52.58
CA ILE A 1043 16.08 -0.60 -52.58
C ILE A 1043 15.85 -1.25 -51.20
N GLN A 1044 16.69 -0.93 -50.21
CA GLN A 1044 16.62 -1.56 -48.89
C GLN A 1044 15.26 -1.38 -48.19
N PRO A 1045 14.58 -0.21 -48.26
CA PRO A 1045 13.23 -0.04 -47.73
C PRO A 1045 12.20 -0.95 -48.42
N LEU A 1046 12.28 -1.10 -49.75
CA LEU A 1046 11.37 -1.97 -50.52
C LEU A 1046 11.56 -3.46 -50.21
N LEU A 1047 12.80 -3.89 -50.03
CA LEU A 1047 13.11 -5.26 -49.58
C LEU A 1047 12.57 -5.53 -48.17
N ARG A 1048 12.69 -4.55 -47.26
CA ARG A 1048 12.22 -4.66 -45.86
C ARG A 1048 10.70 -4.66 -45.74
N SER A 1049 10.01 -3.83 -46.53
CA SER A 1049 8.54 -3.82 -46.60
C SER A 1049 7.99 -5.05 -47.34
N GLY A 1050 8.80 -5.65 -48.22
CA GLY A 1050 8.47 -6.84 -48.98
C GLY A 1050 7.80 -6.57 -50.33
N HIS A 1051 7.76 -5.30 -50.76
CA HIS A 1051 7.31 -4.89 -52.09
C HIS A 1051 8.28 -5.33 -53.20
N MET A 1052 9.48 -5.81 -52.83
CA MET A 1052 10.44 -6.33 -53.78
C MET A 1052 11.14 -7.58 -53.23
N VAL A 1053 11.43 -8.54 -54.10
CA VAL A 1053 12.15 -9.78 -53.79
C VAL A 1053 13.30 -9.99 -54.77
N GLN A 1054 14.29 -10.78 -54.36
CA GLN A 1054 15.39 -11.20 -55.22
C GLN A 1054 15.06 -12.54 -55.88
N ASP A 1055 15.26 -12.63 -57.18
CA ASP A 1055 15.05 -13.84 -57.98
C ASP A 1055 16.19 -14.86 -57.76
N TYR A 1056 15.96 -16.14 -58.06
CA TYR A 1056 16.97 -17.20 -57.96
C TYR A 1056 18.21 -16.95 -58.84
N ARG A 1057 18.05 -16.17 -59.92
CA ARG A 1057 19.14 -15.72 -60.81
C ARG A 1057 19.92 -14.51 -60.29
N GLY A 1058 19.53 -13.96 -59.15
CA GLY A 1058 20.14 -12.78 -58.54
C GLY A 1058 19.61 -11.43 -59.03
N GLY A 1059 18.59 -11.44 -59.91
CA GLY A 1059 17.81 -10.26 -60.31
C GLY A 1059 16.81 -9.82 -59.23
N PHE A 1060 16.07 -8.73 -59.45
CA PHE A 1060 15.02 -8.25 -58.55
C PHE A 1060 13.66 -8.26 -59.25
N ARG A 1061 12.59 -8.42 -58.47
CA ARG A 1061 11.21 -8.42 -58.97
C ARG A 1061 10.29 -7.72 -57.98
N SER A 1062 9.38 -6.88 -58.49
CA SER A 1062 8.32 -6.29 -57.67
C SER A 1062 7.27 -7.34 -57.26
N VAL A 1063 6.74 -7.19 -56.06
CA VAL A 1063 5.68 -8.04 -55.50
C VAL A 1063 4.41 -7.23 -55.41
N ALA A 1064 3.36 -7.68 -56.09
CA ALA A 1064 2.02 -7.13 -55.94
C ALA A 1064 1.26 -7.87 -54.82
N PRO A 1065 0.46 -7.19 -54.00
CA PRO A 1065 -0.40 -7.84 -53.03
C PRO A 1065 -1.45 -8.71 -53.73
N ARG A 1066 -1.78 -9.86 -53.14
CA ARG A 1066 -2.73 -10.81 -53.71
C ARG A 1066 -4.13 -10.18 -53.83
N GLN A 1067 -4.66 -10.08 -55.05
CA GLN A 1067 -5.97 -9.49 -55.32
C GLN A 1067 -7.11 -10.52 -55.22
N GLY A 1068 -8.30 -10.10 -54.78
CA GLY A 1068 -9.52 -10.91 -54.79
C GLY A 1068 -9.89 -11.64 -53.49
N LEU A 1069 -9.13 -11.47 -52.40
CA LEU A 1069 -9.44 -11.98 -51.07
C LEU A 1069 -9.47 -10.83 -50.06
N ASP A 1070 -10.43 -10.85 -49.13
CA ASP A 1070 -10.49 -9.90 -48.02
C ASP A 1070 -9.21 -10.04 -47.15
N PRO A 1071 -8.41 -8.97 -46.97
CA PRO A 1071 -7.22 -8.99 -46.12
C PRO A 1071 -7.49 -9.47 -44.69
N VAL A 1072 -8.66 -9.19 -44.12
CA VAL A 1072 -9.04 -9.62 -42.76
C VAL A 1072 -9.18 -11.14 -42.71
N LEU A 1073 -9.90 -11.72 -43.67
CA LEU A 1073 -10.06 -13.16 -43.80
C LEU A 1073 -8.71 -13.86 -44.05
N LEU A 1074 -7.87 -13.27 -44.90
CA LEU A 1074 -6.54 -13.81 -45.22
C LEU A 1074 -5.62 -13.82 -43.99
N ARG A 1075 -5.64 -12.75 -43.18
CA ARG A 1075 -4.94 -12.69 -41.88
C ARG A 1075 -5.45 -13.77 -40.92
N LYS A 1076 -6.78 -13.93 -40.82
CA LYS A 1076 -7.44 -14.93 -39.98
C LYS A 1076 -7.02 -16.35 -40.35
N GLU A 1077 -7.12 -16.72 -41.63
CA GLU A 1077 -6.74 -18.05 -42.13
C GLU A 1077 -5.25 -18.36 -41.96
N TYR A 1078 -4.38 -17.36 -42.18
CA TYR A 1078 -2.95 -17.50 -41.91
C TYR A 1078 -2.67 -17.88 -40.44
N LEU A 1079 -3.32 -17.19 -39.50
CA LEU A 1079 -3.21 -17.45 -38.08
C LEU A 1079 -3.81 -18.80 -37.68
N ARG A 1080 -5.00 -19.15 -38.18
CA ARG A 1080 -5.65 -20.46 -37.95
C ARG A 1080 -4.76 -21.62 -38.40
N ARG A 1081 -4.17 -21.50 -39.58
CA ARG A 1081 -3.22 -22.49 -40.09
C ARG A 1081 -1.96 -22.58 -39.22
N LEU A 1082 -1.42 -21.44 -38.80
CA LEU A 1082 -0.20 -21.41 -37.98
C LEU A 1082 -0.39 -22.10 -36.63
N VAL A 1083 -1.53 -21.90 -35.94
CA VAL A 1083 -1.82 -22.58 -34.65
C VAL A 1083 -2.11 -24.06 -34.85
N SER A 1084 -2.73 -24.44 -35.98
CA SER A 1084 -3.21 -25.80 -36.21
C SER A 1084 -2.13 -26.88 -36.17
N ASP A 1085 -0.88 -26.51 -36.44
CA ASP A 1085 0.26 -27.44 -36.47
C ASP A 1085 1.00 -27.57 -35.12
N TYR A 1086 0.63 -26.79 -34.10
CA TYR A 1086 1.26 -26.86 -32.77
C TYR A 1086 0.34 -27.62 -31.78
N PRO A 1087 0.85 -28.66 -31.09
CA PRO A 1087 0.04 -29.43 -30.16
C PRO A 1087 -0.32 -28.67 -28.89
N VAL A 1088 0.61 -27.84 -28.39
CA VAL A 1088 0.42 -26.91 -27.29
C VAL A 1088 1.12 -25.61 -27.64
N ILE A 1089 0.51 -24.47 -27.32
CA ILE A 1089 1.07 -23.15 -27.59
C ILE A 1089 0.65 -22.16 -26.50
N THR A 1090 1.58 -21.29 -26.09
CA THR A 1090 1.26 -20.11 -25.26
C THR A 1090 1.04 -18.88 -26.13
N LEU A 1091 0.31 -17.87 -25.62
CA LEU A 1091 0.09 -16.62 -26.35
C LEU A 1091 1.42 -15.94 -26.74
N LYS A 1092 2.43 -16.00 -25.85
CA LYS A 1092 3.78 -15.47 -26.13
C LYS A 1092 4.49 -16.21 -27.26
N GLN A 1093 4.39 -17.53 -27.30
CA GLN A 1093 4.94 -18.34 -28.40
C GLN A 1093 4.22 -18.00 -29.70
N PHE A 1094 2.89 -17.88 -29.66
CA PHE A 1094 2.10 -17.53 -30.84
C PHE A 1094 2.47 -16.15 -31.40
N ILE A 1095 2.66 -15.14 -30.53
CA ILE A 1095 3.16 -13.81 -30.93
C ILE A 1095 4.51 -13.90 -31.65
N LYS A 1096 5.45 -14.71 -31.15
CA LYS A 1096 6.78 -14.85 -31.75
C LYS A 1096 6.73 -15.59 -33.10
N LEU A 1097 5.80 -16.53 -33.25
CA LEU A 1097 5.64 -17.30 -34.48
C LEU A 1097 4.92 -16.50 -35.58
N ALA A 1098 3.84 -15.78 -35.22
CA ALA A 1098 3.03 -15.01 -36.16
C ALA A 1098 3.80 -13.84 -36.79
N GLY A 1099 4.69 -13.19 -36.02
CA GLY A 1099 5.52 -12.07 -36.47
C GLY A 1099 5.00 -10.70 -36.04
N THR A 1100 5.68 -9.63 -36.48
CA THR A 1100 5.41 -8.26 -36.02
C THR A 1100 4.09 -7.61 -36.46
N PRO A 1101 3.46 -7.97 -37.60
CA PRO A 1101 2.24 -7.30 -38.07
C PRO A 1101 0.96 -7.64 -37.28
N PHE A 1102 0.99 -8.64 -36.42
CA PHE A 1102 -0.19 -9.08 -35.66
C PHE A 1102 -0.18 -8.51 -34.25
N LYS A 1103 -1.35 -8.02 -33.84
CA LYS A 1103 -1.59 -7.55 -32.48
C LYS A 1103 -1.91 -8.75 -31.57
N PRO A 1104 -1.47 -8.76 -30.30
CA PRO A 1104 -1.79 -9.83 -29.35
C PRO A 1104 -3.30 -10.12 -29.21
N GLU A 1105 -4.13 -9.09 -29.34
CA GLU A 1105 -5.59 -9.17 -29.29
C GLU A 1105 -6.15 -10.02 -30.45
N GLU A 1106 -5.67 -9.78 -31.67
CA GLU A 1106 -6.05 -10.59 -32.85
C GLU A 1106 -5.65 -12.06 -32.66
N LEU A 1107 -4.44 -12.30 -32.14
CA LEU A 1107 -3.95 -13.65 -31.87
C LEU A 1107 -4.78 -14.36 -30.80
N LYS A 1108 -5.16 -13.66 -29.73
CA LYS A 1108 -6.01 -14.23 -28.69
C LYS A 1108 -7.41 -14.53 -29.21
N ALA A 1109 -8.01 -13.65 -30.01
CA ALA A 1109 -9.33 -13.89 -30.62
C ALA A 1109 -9.37 -15.21 -31.40
N ILE A 1110 -8.31 -15.52 -32.18
CA ILE A 1110 -8.20 -16.81 -32.88
C ILE A 1110 -8.14 -18.00 -31.91
N LEU A 1111 -7.39 -17.87 -30.81
CA LEU A 1111 -7.32 -18.94 -29.79
C LEU A 1111 -8.67 -19.13 -29.09
N THR A 1112 -9.41 -18.05 -28.83
CA THR A 1112 -10.75 -18.09 -28.25
C THR A 1112 -11.77 -18.72 -29.20
N GLU A 1113 -11.74 -18.41 -30.50
CA GLU A 1113 -12.60 -19.09 -31.49
C GLU A 1113 -12.37 -20.61 -31.50
N PHE A 1114 -11.10 -21.05 -31.46
CA PHE A 1114 -10.79 -22.47 -31.38
C PHE A 1114 -11.18 -23.11 -30.04
N GLU A 1115 -11.27 -22.32 -28.97
CA GLU A 1115 -11.78 -22.76 -27.66
C GLU A 1115 -13.31 -22.91 -27.71
N GLU A 1116 -14.03 -21.97 -28.32
CA GLU A 1116 -15.49 -22.02 -28.52
C GLU A 1116 -15.92 -23.17 -29.44
N ASP A 1117 -15.12 -23.49 -30.46
CA ASP A 1117 -15.32 -24.62 -31.38
C ASP A 1117 -14.82 -25.97 -30.78
N ASP A 1118 -14.48 -26.04 -29.49
CA ASP A 1118 -13.93 -27.21 -28.76
C ASP A 1118 -12.67 -27.84 -29.38
N THR A 1119 -12.01 -27.14 -30.30
CA THR A 1119 -10.80 -27.62 -31.00
C THR A 1119 -9.56 -27.52 -30.12
N LEU A 1120 -9.50 -26.49 -29.26
CA LEU A 1120 -8.42 -26.27 -28.30
C LEU A 1120 -8.97 -26.23 -26.87
N ILE A 1121 -8.23 -26.85 -25.95
CA ILE A 1121 -8.44 -26.73 -24.51
C ILE A 1121 -7.51 -25.65 -23.94
N LYS A 1122 -8.00 -24.84 -23.00
CA LYS A 1122 -7.25 -23.78 -22.31
C LYS A 1122 -6.94 -24.17 -20.86
N GLY A 1123 -5.70 -23.97 -20.43
CA GLY A 1123 -5.31 -24.12 -19.03
C GLY A 1123 -3.82 -24.31 -18.79
N PHE A 1124 -3.47 -24.83 -17.61
CA PHE A 1124 -2.09 -25.20 -17.26
C PHE A 1124 -1.81 -26.63 -17.75
N LEU A 1125 -1.55 -26.77 -19.04
CA LEU A 1125 -1.45 -28.07 -19.71
C LEU A 1125 -0.07 -28.73 -19.60
N ILE A 1126 0.97 -27.98 -19.19
CA ILE A 1126 2.35 -28.48 -19.10
C ILE A 1126 2.84 -28.39 -17.64
N LYS A 1127 3.40 -29.48 -17.11
CA LYS A 1127 4.02 -29.51 -15.77
C LYS A 1127 5.18 -28.51 -15.67
N ASP A 1128 5.26 -27.84 -14.53
CA ASP A 1128 6.30 -26.84 -14.20
C ASP A 1128 6.32 -25.61 -15.12
N LEU A 1129 5.36 -25.48 -16.05
CA LEU A 1129 5.17 -24.30 -16.87
C LEU A 1129 4.04 -23.44 -16.30
N MET A 1130 4.41 -22.38 -15.59
CA MET A 1130 3.48 -21.43 -14.97
C MET A 1130 2.95 -20.41 -15.99
N GLU A 1131 2.44 -20.89 -17.12
CA GLU A 1131 1.86 -20.09 -18.20
C GLU A 1131 0.58 -20.75 -18.73
N VAL A 1132 -0.41 -19.94 -19.13
CA VAL A 1132 -1.64 -20.42 -19.75
C VAL A 1132 -1.33 -20.92 -21.16
N CYS A 1133 -1.75 -22.15 -21.43
CA CYS A 1133 -1.52 -22.85 -22.69
C CYS A 1133 -2.84 -23.17 -23.37
N TRP A 1134 -2.83 -23.16 -24.70
CA TRP A 1134 -3.87 -23.73 -25.54
C TRP A 1134 -3.32 -24.98 -26.19
N GLY A 1135 -4.03 -26.10 -26.09
CA GLY A 1135 -3.58 -27.36 -26.66
C GLY A 1135 -4.69 -28.15 -27.31
N LYS A 1136 -4.36 -28.98 -28.31
CA LYS A 1136 -5.32 -29.92 -28.91
C LYS A 1136 -5.37 -31.18 -28.08
N LYS A 1137 -6.56 -31.52 -27.58
CA LYS A 1137 -6.75 -32.70 -26.74
C LYS A 1137 -6.32 -34.00 -27.44
N ASP A 1138 -6.77 -34.20 -28.68
CA ASP A 1138 -6.45 -35.41 -29.47
C ASP A 1138 -4.94 -35.56 -29.69
N LEU A 1139 -4.24 -34.46 -30.02
CA LEU A 1139 -2.78 -34.51 -30.23
C LEU A 1139 -2.01 -34.81 -28.95
N LEU A 1140 -2.49 -34.35 -27.78
CA LEU A 1140 -1.89 -34.65 -26.49
C LEU A 1140 -2.12 -36.10 -26.06
N GLU A 1141 -3.25 -36.70 -26.44
CA GLU A 1141 -3.52 -38.12 -26.22
C GLU A 1141 -2.66 -39.00 -27.14
N ASP A 1142 -2.58 -38.67 -28.44
CA ASP A 1142 -1.74 -39.37 -29.42
C ASP A 1142 -0.25 -39.27 -29.09
N ALA A 1143 0.19 -38.15 -28.51
CA ALA A 1143 1.57 -37.90 -28.09
C ALA A 1143 2.13 -38.98 -27.16
N LYS A 1144 1.28 -39.60 -26.33
CA LYS A 1144 1.68 -40.66 -25.39
C LYS A 1144 2.18 -41.91 -26.11
N ASN A 1145 1.75 -42.12 -27.35
CA ASN A 1145 2.12 -43.27 -28.17
C ASN A 1145 3.37 -43.00 -29.05
N VAL A 1146 3.89 -41.77 -29.07
CA VAL A 1146 5.07 -41.40 -29.86
C VAL A 1146 6.34 -41.82 -29.10
N PRO A 1147 7.25 -42.60 -29.73
CA PRO A 1147 8.50 -43.01 -29.08
C PRO A 1147 9.41 -41.81 -28.79
N PRO A 1148 10.41 -41.95 -27.90
CA PRO A 1148 11.40 -40.92 -27.64
C PRO A 1148 12.16 -40.48 -28.90
N ILE A 1149 12.34 -39.17 -29.08
CA ILE A 1149 13.13 -38.60 -30.18
C ILE A 1149 14.63 -38.85 -29.97
N ARG A 1150 15.36 -39.08 -31.08
CA ARG A 1150 16.83 -39.10 -31.08
C ARG A 1150 17.41 -37.74 -30.69
N ASP A 1151 18.65 -37.75 -30.21
CA ASP A 1151 19.39 -36.51 -29.92
C ASP A 1151 19.63 -35.73 -31.22
N PHE A 1152 19.39 -34.42 -31.19
CA PHE A 1152 19.57 -33.56 -32.36
C PHE A 1152 19.84 -32.10 -31.98
N VAL A 1153 20.22 -31.30 -32.98
CA VAL A 1153 20.43 -29.85 -32.82
C VAL A 1153 19.42 -29.11 -33.68
N LEU A 1154 18.65 -28.21 -33.05
CA LEU A 1154 17.73 -27.31 -33.71
C LEU A 1154 18.47 -26.01 -34.08
N PRO A 1155 18.62 -25.67 -35.37
CA PRO A 1155 19.30 -24.46 -35.79
C PRO A 1155 18.42 -23.21 -35.57
N PRO A 1156 19.00 -22.02 -35.34
CA PRO A 1156 18.24 -20.78 -35.19
C PRO A 1156 17.53 -20.34 -36.48
N SER A 1157 17.85 -20.96 -37.61
CA SER A 1157 17.21 -20.77 -38.90
C SER A 1157 15.92 -21.56 -39.07
N ASP A 1158 15.64 -22.52 -38.19
CA ASP A 1158 14.47 -23.40 -38.30
C ASP A 1158 13.15 -22.62 -38.08
N PRO A 1159 12.08 -22.91 -38.85
CA PRO A 1159 10.77 -22.28 -38.66
C PRO A 1159 10.19 -22.41 -37.26
N ILE A 1160 10.47 -23.49 -36.52
CA ILE A 1160 9.96 -23.70 -35.15
C ILE A 1160 10.85 -23.10 -34.06
N ALA A 1161 12.08 -22.65 -34.39
CA ALA A 1161 13.01 -22.09 -33.40
C ALA A 1161 12.42 -20.98 -32.51
N PRO A 1162 11.53 -20.06 -33.02
CA PRO A 1162 10.91 -19.05 -32.17
C PRO A 1162 10.04 -19.60 -31.03
N TYR A 1163 9.51 -20.83 -31.15
CA TYR A 1163 8.75 -21.52 -30.10
C TYR A 1163 9.60 -21.75 -28.84
N PHE A 1164 10.91 -21.98 -29.01
CA PHE A 1164 11.87 -22.24 -27.92
C PHE A 1164 12.66 -20.99 -27.49
N ALA A 1165 12.33 -19.81 -28.01
CA ALA A 1165 13.10 -18.60 -27.74
C ALA A 1165 13.14 -18.19 -26.25
N ASP A 1166 12.06 -18.45 -25.49
CA ASP A 1166 12.06 -18.18 -24.04
C ASP A 1166 12.95 -19.16 -23.28
N VAL A 1167 12.88 -20.45 -23.62
CA VAL A 1167 13.76 -21.47 -23.03
C VAL A 1167 15.22 -21.14 -23.31
N LEU A 1168 15.53 -20.74 -24.55
CA LEU A 1168 16.88 -20.36 -24.95
C LEU A 1168 17.43 -19.18 -24.11
N LYS A 1169 16.60 -18.16 -23.89
CA LYS A 1169 16.99 -16.96 -23.14
C LYS A 1169 17.06 -17.21 -21.63
N GLN A 1170 16.09 -17.94 -21.08
CA GLN A 1170 15.99 -18.18 -19.63
C GLN A 1170 16.99 -19.22 -19.14
N ARG A 1171 17.19 -20.31 -19.89
CA ARG A 1171 18.07 -21.43 -19.48
C ARG A 1171 19.53 -21.25 -19.92
N PHE A 1172 19.78 -20.57 -21.04
CA PHE A 1172 21.12 -20.47 -21.65
C PHE A 1172 21.54 -19.05 -22.04
N GLY A 1173 20.85 -18.00 -21.57
CA GLY A 1173 21.26 -16.60 -21.79
C GLY A 1173 21.31 -16.09 -23.24
N PHE A 1174 20.96 -16.91 -24.24
CA PHE A 1174 21.06 -16.55 -25.65
C PHE A 1174 19.75 -16.02 -26.22
N GLY A 1175 19.83 -14.98 -27.07
CA GLY A 1175 18.67 -14.51 -27.83
C GLY A 1175 18.40 -15.30 -29.13
N SER A 1176 19.46 -15.80 -29.76
CA SER A 1176 19.41 -16.64 -30.97
C SER A 1176 20.69 -17.48 -31.02
N ALA A 1177 20.53 -18.80 -31.06
CA ALA A 1177 21.61 -19.79 -31.02
C ALA A 1177 21.08 -21.16 -31.49
N TYR A 1178 21.99 -22.10 -31.74
CA TYR A 1178 21.67 -23.51 -31.98
C TYR A 1178 21.30 -24.15 -30.65
N LEU A 1179 20.16 -24.85 -30.59
CA LEU A 1179 19.65 -25.48 -29.39
C LEU A 1179 19.84 -26.99 -29.48
N VAL A 1180 20.45 -27.59 -28.46
CA VAL A 1180 20.81 -29.02 -28.43
C VAL A 1180 19.80 -29.77 -27.58
N PHE A 1181 19.17 -30.78 -28.16
CA PHE A 1181 18.15 -31.61 -27.51
C PHE A 1181 18.68 -33.01 -27.22
N HIS A 1182 18.41 -33.49 -26.01
CA HIS A 1182 18.61 -34.87 -25.58
C HIS A 1182 17.27 -35.43 -25.09
N ASN A 1183 16.74 -36.47 -25.75
CA ASN A 1183 15.42 -37.03 -25.43
C ASN A 1183 14.29 -35.96 -25.30
N ALA A 1184 14.19 -35.08 -26.30
CA ALA A 1184 13.30 -33.92 -26.33
C ALA A 1184 13.58 -32.80 -25.29
N GLU A 1185 14.49 -32.99 -24.34
CA GLU A 1185 14.86 -31.94 -23.38
C GLU A 1185 16.02 -31.08 -23.92
N PRO A 1186 15.93 -29.73 -23.86
CA PRO A 1186 17.05 -28.87 -24.26
C PRO A 1186 18.17 -28.88 -23.20
N VAL A 1187 19.35 -29.39 -23.55
CA VAL A 1187 20.47 -29.62 -22.61
C VAL A 1187 21.67 -28.69 -22.80
N ALA A 1188 21.77 -28.03 -23.95
CA ALA A 1188 22.82 -27.05 -24.24
C ALA A 1188 22.37 -26.10 -25.36
N ALA A 1189 23.05 -24.95 -25.49
CA ALA A 1189 22.91 -24.05 -26.61
C ALA A 1189 24.26 -23.46 -27.02
N PHE A 1190 24.44 -23.15 -28.30
CA PHE A 1190 25.70 -22.61 -28.81
C PHE A 1190 25.53 -21.65 -29.98
N LYS A 1191 26.43 -20.67 -30.08
CA LYS A 1191 26.55 -19.80 -31.25
C LYS A 1191 27.68 -20.28 -32.13
N ALA A 1192 27.39 -20.41 -33.41
CA ALA A 1192 28.38 -20.76 -34.40
C ALA A 1192 28.28 -19.89 -35.65
N ASN A 1193 29.44 -19.65 -36.26
CA ASN A 1193 29.55 -19.06 -37.57
C ASN A 1193 30.03 -20.13 -38.55
N THR A 1194 29.34 -20.28 -39.68
CA THR A 1194 29.79 -21.18 -40.75
C THR A 1194 30.66 -20.39 -41.73
N ARG A 1195 31.93 -20.75 -41.86
CA ARG A 1195 32.87 -20.18 -42.85
C ARG A 1195 33.66 -21.31 -43.49
N ASP A 1196 33.84 -21.28 -44.82
CA ASP A 1196 34.61 -22.28 -45.57
C ASP A 1196 34.24 -23.74 -45.24
N LYS A 1197 32.93 -24.03 -45.15
CA LYS A 1197 32.38 -25.34 -44.74
C LYS A 1197 32.83 -25.83 -43.35
N THR A 1198 33.32 -24.93 -42.49
CA THR A 1198 33.70 -25.21 -41.10
C THR A 1198 32.72 -24.53 -40.16
N ILE A 1199 32.28 -25.22 -39.11
CA ILE A 1199 31.42 -24.68 -38.04
C ILE A 1199 32.32 -24.16 -36.93
N ASP A 1200 32.44 -22.83 -36.80
CA ASP A 1200 33.25 -22.18 -35.77
C ASP A 1200 32.36 -21.77 -34.58
N VAL A 1201 32.46 -22.52 -33.48
CA VAL A 1201 31.67 -22.30 -32.26
C VAL A 1201 32.30 -21.20 -31.42
N THR A 1202 31.65 -20.04 -31.40
CA THR A 1202 32.11 -18.83 -30.71
C THR A 1202 31.65 -18.75 -29.25
N ASP A 1203 30.51 -19.36 -28.94
CA ASP A 1203 29.93 -19.35 -27.59
C ASP A 1203 29.18 -20.66 -27.32
N TYR A 1204 29.25 -21.20 -26.10
CA TYR A 1204 28.63 -22.47 -25.71
C TYR A 1204 28.22 -22.46 -24.24
N GLU A 1205 26.97 -22.83 -23.98
CA GLU A 1205 26.43 -22.96 -22.64
C GLU A 1205 25.67 -24.29 -22.51
N GLY A 1206 26.09 -25.16 -21.59
CA GLY A 1206 25.46 -26.46 -21.37
C GLY A 1206 26.40 -27.55 -20.87
N SER A 1207 25.89 -28.77 -20.77
CA SER A 1207 26.62 -29.93 -20.21
C SER A 1207 27.67 -30.51 -21.18
N GLU A 1208 28.61 -31.33 -20.68
CA GLU A 1208 29.59 -32.05 -21.53
C GLU A 1208 28.89 -33.07 -22.47
N LYS A 1209 27.75 -33.64 -22.05
CA LYS A 1209 26.93 -34.52 -22.88
C LYS A 1209 26.39 -33.80 -24.12
N GLY A 1210 25.98 -32.53 -23.98
CA GLY A 1210 25.52 -31.70 -25.10
C GLY A 1210 26.60 -31.52 -26.18
N TRP A 1211 27.88 -31.43 -25.79
CA TRP A 1211 28.98 -31.25 -26.73
C TRP A 1211 29.19 -32.47 -27.65
N ARG A 1212 28.87 -33.68 -27.18
CA ARG A 1212 28.89 -34.88 -28.02
C ARG A 1212 27.87 -34.75 -29.16
N ILE A 1213 26.67 -34.27 -28.86
CA ILE A 1213 25.59 -34.08 -29.85
C ILE A 1213 25.99 -33.02 -30.88
N VAL A 1214 26.69 -31.95 -30.46
CA VAL A 1214 27.23 -30.94 -31.39
C VAL A 1214 28.22 -31.55 -32.38
N LYS A 1215 29.07 -32.49 -31.94
CA LYS A 1215 29.99 -33.21 -32.83
C LYS A 1215 29.27 -34.12 -33.81
N GLU A 1216 28.26 -34.84 -33.34
CA GLU A 1216 27.42 -35.70 -34.19
C GLU A 1216 26.69 -34.85 -35.24
N PHE A 1217 26.16 -33.67 -34.86
CA PHE A 1217 25.58 -32.70 -35.79
C PHE A 1217 26.58 -32.23 -36.86
N ALA A 1218 27.80 -31.84 -36.47
CA ALA A 1218 28.80 -31.41 -37.44
C ALA A 1218 29.22 -32.53 -38.41
N TRP A 1219 29.31 -33.77 -37.90
CA TRP A 1219 29.56 -34.96 -38.71
C TRP A 1219 28.41 -35.25 -39.68
N GLU A 1220 27.16 -35.20 -39.22
CA GLU A 1220 25.97 -35.33 -40.07
C GLU A 1220 25.99 -34.29 -41.20
N HIS A 1221 26.45 -33.06 -40.92
CA HIS A 1221 26.54 -31.99 -41.91
C HIS A 1221 27.80 -32.01 -42.79
N GLN A 1222 28.73 -32.95 -42.58
CA GLN A 1222 30.03 -33.03 -43.27
C GLN A 1222 30.86 -31.74 -43.15
N MET A 1223 30.80 -31.08 -41.99
CA MET A 1223 31.52 -29.83 -41.72
C MET A 1223 32.43 -30.01 -40.50
N PRO A 1224 33.76 -29.76 -40.58
CA PRO A 1224 34.62 -29.81 -39.41
C PRO A 1224 34.23 -28.74 -38.36
N LEU A 1225 34.46 -29.05 -37.08
CA LEU A 1225 34.23 -28.13 -35.97
C LEU A 1225 35.52 -27.42 -35.57
N LYS A 1226 35.42 -26.11 -35.36
CA LYS A 1226 36.47 -25.28 -34.75
C LYS A 1226 35.92 -24.62 -33.49
N THR A 1227 36.70 -24.57 -32.42
CA THR A 1227 36.35 -23.81 -31.22
C THR A 1227 37.59 -23.43 -30.41
N GLU A 1228 37.57 -22.25 -29.81
CA GLU A 1228 38.62 -21.77 -28.89
C GLU A 1228 38.20 -21.90 -27.40
N LEU A 1229 36.98 -22.37 -27.15
CA LEU A 1229 36.35 -22.42 -25.83
C LEU A 1229 36.83 -23.63 -25.00
N ARG A 1230 36.83 -23.48 -23.68
CA ARG A 1230 37.04 -24.58 -22.72
C ARG A 1230 35.70 -25.14 -22.29
N ILE A 1231 35.40 -26.38 -22.68
CA ILE A 1231 34.15 -27.08 -22.33
C ILE A 1231 34.51 -28.22 -21.37
N GLY A 1232 33.88 -28.25 -20.18
CA GLY A 1232 34.19 -29.25 -19.13
C GLY A 1232 35.61 -29.14 -18.54
N GLY A 1233 36.19 -27.94 -18.49
CA GLY A 1233 37.51 -27.71 -17.87
C GLY A 1233 38.73 -28.12 -18.71
N LYS A 1234 38.57 -28.63 -19.94
CA LYS A 1234 39.68 -29.01 -20.84
C LYS A 1234 39.73 -28.11 -22.09
N LYS A 1235 40.94 -27.63 -22.43
CA LYS A 1235 41.22 -26.93 -23.70
C LYS A 1235 41.38 -28.02 -24.78
N ARG A 1236 40.36 -28.24 -25.63
CA ARG A 1236 40.45 -29.25 -26.70
C ARG A 1236 40.86 -28.55 -28.01
N ARG A 1237 41.97 -28.99 -28.62
CA ARG A 1237 42.41 -28.55 -29.96
C ARG A 1237 41.70 -29.40 -31.03
N ASN A 1238 41.36 -28.73 -32.14
CA ASN A 1238 40.77 -29.20 -33.40
C ASN A 1238 40.64 -30.73 -33.58
N SER A 1239 39.40 -31.19 -33.76
CA SER A 1239 39.08 -32.50 -34.34
C SER A 1239 38.09 -32.31 -35.48
#